data_AF-A0AAV1VHG0-F1
#
_entry.id   AF-A0AAV1VHG0-F1
#
_cell.length_a   1.000
_cell.length_b   1.000
_cell.length_c   1.000
_cell.angle_alpha   90.00
_cell.angle_beta   90.00
_cell.angle_gamma   90.00
#
_symmetry.space_group_name_H-M   'P 1'
#
loop_
_entity.id
_entity.type
_entity.pdbx_description
1 polymer ?
#
loop_
_entity_poly.entity_id
_entity_poly.type
_entity_poly.pdbx_seq_one_letter_code
_entity_poly.pdbx_strand_id
1 'polypeptide(L)'
;MGIQLRKLMRSRVIVVFGATSRIGRSVLEVLAAQDQVSVALVAAVESAKDTRVQRLKSATNSYIVQCNFAQGGEDSLRRAVRNADAVLLVPALSESGVRFSRRVIDAAAAEQVPRLVVISSILASPELLGRCRQEHAKERPATEAIGSTSTDVAALEGYEAVEVHARNQLPEHGRCVSLRIPLLMETLLYCRDELLFANRFVGCYEPDTHVPCISVRDVGVAAAEVLANPRRKYEAVYRLTGGINVSCSPNELAHTLKGHLGRDIKYRKLSDADFLRVMEEKDAPVQVAQGTVGLRIFLEERESHEEDVSTSQEKSSSNTREEGPRSLHLPDAFRSTSNFRQLTKRDHTTPRQWLQQHATSLFARTPQNQVQLFVVGSGEALFLEVSKFVASQITAPSSLPPRDVGESAVPTVLSGRSNSAGDYSGLAQAKVTLCTVKSAPGSVERSKSFGIPSPPAVYQLEGAPPYPMDDLLKQLSSLDVVLLIPPLRLGGRACLDVVRAVVHAAARANAWGVVLVSSIFVGSPTLQQSVILEQLEEIEGCVKSSGVSYTILRLPLFMEYFLALSCCDEVGSLDEEKRELPFRDEAKFESEVEARTQDEVEAGEIKAMVSSPPSHIMWPLLEPSLASARIYLMSLEDAAKALVAAAFTFPLHRGKTKELYTSSVTMTDVQRILQRHASKARPVRLSRVDALKERQGREFWRVAYWPRAHTQQFLECAVEFARDVRTAADSAAIVGGDVDTSAMVLPVSQSFEDLTDIRPRTFDEWAEENSKRYTQLLAAH
;
A
#
# COMPACT_ATOMS: atom_id res chain seq x y z
N MET A 1 20.84 -44.87 -13.38
CA MET A 1 22.19 -45.26 -12.91
C MET A 1 22.30 -44.91 -11.43
N GLY A 2 22.34 -45.90 -10.53
CA GLY A 2 22.22 -45.69 -9.08
C GLY A 2 23.45 -45.09 -8.39
N ILE A 3 23.26 -44.53 -7.19
CA ILE A 3 24.30 -43.86 -6.37
C ILE A 3 25.52 -44.78 -6.16
N GLN A 4 25.30 -46.08 -5.98
CA GLN A 4 26.36 -47.09 -5.80
C GLN A 4 27.31 -47.21 -7.00
N LEU A 5 26.80 -47.09 -8.23
CA LEU A 5 27.62 -47.21 -9.44
C LEU A 5 28.54 -45.98 -9.66
N ARG A 6 28.22 -44.84 -9.04
CA ARG A 6 29.02 -43.60 -9.13
C ARG A 6 30.14 -43.50 -8.11
N LYS A 7 29.96 -44.06 -6.91
CA LYS A 7 31.10 -44.30 -6.00
C LYS A 7 32.13 -45.22 -6.65
N LEU A 8 31.66 -46.20 -7.43
CA LEU A 8 32.50 -47.03 -8.30
C LEU A 8 33.25 -46.20 -9.37
N MET A 9 32.65 -45.11 -9.86
CA MET A 9 33.29 -44.14 -10.77
C MET A 9 34.04 -43.00 -10.05
N ARG A 10 34.23 -43.10 -8.73
CA ARG A 10 34.91 -42.10 -7.86
C ARG A 10 34.27 -40.71 -7.81
N SER A 11 33.01 -40.53 -8.22
CA SER A 11 32.32 -39.25 -8.08
C SER A 11 31.86 -39.02 -6.64
N ARG A 12 32.09 -37.82 -6.10
CA ARG A 12 31.58 -37.40 -4.77
C ARG A 12 30.08 -37.18 -4.83
N VAL A 13 29.32 -37.65 -3.85
CA VAL A 13 27.85 -37.49 -3.80
C VAL A 13 27.50 -36.38 -2.82
N ILE A 14 26.89 -35.30 -3.32
CA ILE A 14 26.45 -34.16 -2.49
C ILE A 14 24.93 -34.09 -2.55
N VAL A 15 24.29 -34.12 -1.37
CA VAL A 15 22.83 -34.05 -1.24
C VAL A 15 22.45 -32.69 -0.68
N VAL A 16 21.49 -32.01 -1.33
CA VAL A 16 21.02 -30.68 -0.95
C VAL A 16 19.55 -30.74 -0.55
N PHE A 17 19.27 -30.47 0.73
CA PHE A 17 17.92 -30.16 1.23
C PHE A 17 17.66 -28.66 1.15
N GLY A 18 16.45 -28.29 0.72
CA GLY A 18 16.13 -26.90 0.37
C GLY A 18 16.66 -26.51 -1.02
N ALA A 19 16.78 -27.47 -1.94
CA ALA A 19 17.36 -27.29 -3.27
C ALA A 19 16.64 -26.25 -4.15
N THR A 20 15.34 -26.01 -3.92
CA THR A 20 14.54 -25.01 -4.64
C THR A 20 14.59 -23.61 -4.01
N SER A 21 15.21 -23.47 -2.83
CA SER A 21 15.48 -22.15 -2.24
C SER A 21 16.53 -21.39 -3.05
N ARG A 22 16.58 -20.06 -2.90
CA ARG A 22 17.59 -19.23 -3.59
C ARG A 22 19.02 -19.68 -3.25
N ILE A 23 19.28 -19.97 -1.96
CA ILE A 23 20.59 -20.45 -1.49
C ILE A 23 20.89 -21.85 -2.02
N GLY A 24 19.97 -22.81 -1.84
CA GLY A 24 20.18 -24.20 -2.28
C GLY A 24 20.39 -24.32 -3.79
N ARG A 25 19.64 -23.55 -4.58
CA ARG A 25 19.82 -23.43 -6.03
C ARG A 25 21.21 -22.86 -6.37
N SER A 26 21.59 -21.75 -5.74
CA SER A 26 22.90 -21.12 -5.94
C SER A 26 24.06 -22.09 -5.65
N VAL A 27 23.96 -22.87 -4.56
CA VAL A 27 24.97 -23.90 -4.24
C VAL A 27 25.06 -24.96 -5.34
N LEU A 28 23.92 -25.46 -5.83
CA LEU A 28 23.91 -26.45 -6.91
C LEU A 28 24.48 -25.88 -8.22
N GLU A 29 24.16 -24.63 -8.56
CA GLU A 29 24.71 -23.95 -9.74
C GLU A 29 26.23 -23.74 -9.62
N VAL A 30 26.71 -23.33 -8.44
CA VAL A 30 28.15 -23.18 -8.19
C VAL A 30 28.87 -24.52 -8.25
N LEU A 31 28.33 -25.57 -7.64
CA LEU A 31 28.94 -26.91 -7.67
C LEU A 31 28.91 -27.52 -9.08
N ALA A 32 27.85 -27.30 -9.86
CA ALA A 32 27.73 -27.80 -11.22
C ALA A 32 28.74 -27.13 -12.18
N ALA A 33 29.13 -25.90 -11.90
CA ALA A 33 30.11 -25.14 -12.69
C ALA A 33 31.58 -25.45 -12.33
N GLN A 34 31.86 -26.33 -11.36
CA GLN A 34 33.22 -26.69 -10.98
C GLN A 34 33.76 -27.86 -11.85
N ASP A 35 34.64 -27.54 -12.79
CA ASP A 35 35.25 -28.56 -13.68
C ASP A 35 36.24 -29.51 -12.97
N GLN A 36 36.73 -29.13 -11.79
CA GLN A 36 37.86 -29.82 -11.14
C GLN A 36 37.47 -31.03 -10.28
N VAL A 37 36.17 -31.27 -10.04
CA VAL A 37 35.72 -32.35 -9.16
C VAL A 37 34.54 -33.08 -9.82
N SER A 38 34.68 -34.40 -10.01
CA SER A 38 33.54 -35.23 -10.41
C SER A 38 32.53 -35.30 -9.25
N VAL A 39 31.50 -34.47 -9.29
CA VAL A 39 30.45 -34.42 -8.27
C VAL A 39 29.12 -34.89 -8.85
N ALA A 40 28.46 -35.82 -8.17
CA ALA A 40 27.07 -36.17 -8.37
C ALA A 40 26.20 -35.32 -7.44
N LEU A 41 25.44 -34.38 -8.02
CA LEU A 41 24.55 -33.50 -7.29
C LEU A 41 23.17 -34.12 -7.13
N VAL A 42 22.66 -34.17 -5.90
CA VAL A 42 21.34 -34.69 -5.57
C VAL A 42 20.51 -33.57 -4.94
N ALA A 43 19.42 -33.19 -5.59
CA ALA A 43 18.41 -32.29 -5.04
C ALA A 43 17.32 -33.11 -4.34
N ALA A 44 17.27 -33.01 -3.01
CA ALA A 44 16.22 -33.63 -2.19
C ALA A 44 15.02 -32.67 -2.09
N VAL A 45 13.86 -33.12 -2.59
CA VAL A 45 12.66 -32.29 -2.75
C VAL A 45 11.41 -33.03 -2.28
N GLU A 46 10.38 -32.30 -1.88
CA GLU A 46 9.10 -32.89 -1.48
C GLU A 46 8.30 -33.43 -2.68
N SER A 47 8.30 -32.68 -3.79
CA SER A 47 7.59 -33.04 -5.01
C SER A 47 8.48 -32.88 -6.24
N ALA A 48 8.70 -33.98 -6.96
CA ALA A 48 9.44 -33.95 -8.22
C ALA A 48 8.66 -33.26 -9.37
N LYS A 49 7.35 -33.05 -9.20
CA LYS A 49 6.47 -32.43 -10.22
C LYS A 49 6.45 -30.90 -10.17
N ASP A 50 7.03 -30.29 -9.13
CA ASP A 50 7.11 -28.83 -9.02
C ASP A 50 7.89 -28.23 -10.21
N THR A 51 7.33 -27.20 -10.85
CA THR A 51 7.95 -26.51 -11.98
C THR A 51 9.32 -25.93 -11.64
N ARG A 52 9.54 -25.50 -10.39
CA ARG A 52 10.83 -25.01 -9.90
C ARG A 52 11.90 -26.11 -9.90
N VAL A 53 11.50 -27.35 -9.58
CA VAL A 53 12.40 -28.51 -9.57
C VAL A 53 12.82 -28.88 -10.99
N GLN A 54 11.90 -28.80 -11.96
CA GLN A 54 12.22 -29.08 -13.38
C GLN A 54 13.18 -28.02 -13.96
N ARG A 55 12.98 -26.74 -13.62
CA ARG A 55 13.92 -25.66 -13.96
C ARG A 55 15.29 -25.87 -13.30
N LEU A 56 15.32 -26.29 -12.04
CA LEU A 56 16.57 -26.58 -11.34
C LEU A 56 17.33 -27.75 -11.99
N LYS A 57 16.62 -28.83 -12.32
CA LYS A 57 17.19 -30.02 -12.97
C LYS A 57 17.85 -29.69 -14.30
N SER A 58 17.17 -28.87 -15.13
CA SER A 58 17.71 -28.43 -16.42
C SER A 58 18.92 -27.51 -16.28
N ALA A 59 18.95 -26.63 -15.26
CA ALA A 59 20.06 -25.71 -15.05
C ALA A 59 21.33 -26.36 -14.46
N THR A 60 21.17 -27.38 -13.60
CA THR A 60 22.30 -27.91 -12.79
C THR A 60 22.64 -29.37 -13.10
N ASN A 61 21.85 -30.04 -13.96
CA ASN A 61 21.95 -31.48 -14.23
C ASN A 61 21.91 -32.35 -12.96
N SER A 62 21.26 -31.86 -11.90
CA SER A 62 21.14 -32.57 -10.62
C SER A 62 20.16 -33.76 -10.70
N TYR A 63 20.39 -34.79 -9.88
CA TYR A 63 19.45 -35.87 -9.65
C TYR A 63 18.36 -35.42 -8.69
N ILE A 64 17.10 -35.68 -9.05
CA ILE A 64 15.97 -35.35 -8.19
C ILE A 64 15.63 -36.58 -7.35
N VAL A 65 15.66 -36.42 -6.03
CA VAL A 65 15.21 -37.45 -5.07
C VAL A 65 14.01 -36.90 -4.33
N GLN A 66 12.85 -37.54 -4.56
CA GLN A 66 11.65 -37.20 -3.83
C GLN A 66 11.72 -37.76 -2.40
N CYS A 67 11.42 -36.92 -1.43
CA CYS A 67 11.49 -37.25 -0.01
C CYS A 67 10.13 -36.98 0.66
N ASN A 68 9.72 -37.87 1.56
CA ASN A 68 8.61 -37.57 2.47
C ASN A 68 9.13 -36.69 3.62
N PHE A 69 8.70 -35.43 3.65
CA PHE A 69 9.10 -34.48 4.68
C PHE A 69 8.21 -34.54 5.93
N ALA A 70 7.09 -35.26 5.90
CA ALA A 70 6.18 -35.44 7.03
C ALA A 70 6.74 -36.41 8.10
N GLN A 71 6.06 -36.47 9.24
CA GLN A 71 6.34 -37.47 10.28
C GLN A 71 6.08 -38.88 9.73
N GLY A 72 6.95 -39.85 10.04
CA GLY A 72 6.93 -41.19 9.41
C GLY A 72 7.69 -41.26 8.08
N GLY A 73 8.30 -40.15 7.64
CA GLY A 73 9.11 -40.07 6.42
C GLY A 73 10.61 -40.35 6.61
N GLU A 74 11.06 -40.76 7.80
CA GLU A 74 12.46 -40.85 8.19
C GLU A 74 13.27 -41.78 7.27
N ASP A 75 12.69 -42.92 6.86
CA ASP A 75 13.32 -43.85 5.92
C ASP A 75 13.52 -43.23 4.53
N SER A 76 12.65 -42.31 4.13
CA SER A 76 12.82 -41.56 2.89
C SER A 76 14.03 -40.63 2.97
N LEU A 77 14.22 -39.97 4.11
CA LEU A 77 15.36 -39.07 4.34
C LEU A 77 16.67 -39.85 4.42
N ARG A 78 16.68 -40.98 5.15
CA ARG A 78 17.84 -41.90 5.21
C ARG A 78 18.23 -42.41 3.83
N ARG A 79 17.26 -42.84 3.01
CA ARG A 79 17.53 -43.24 1.63
C ARG A 79 18.14 -42.14 0.78
N ALA A 80 17.74 -40.89 1.00
CA ALA A 80 18.26 -39.75 0.24
C ALA A 80 19.72 -39.42 0.59
N VAL A 81 20.10 -39.55 1.87
CA VAL A 81 21.47 -39.26 2.33
C VAL A 81 22.38 -40.49 2.37
N ARG A 82 21.84 -41.69 2.13
CA ARG A 82 22.60 -42.93 2.08
C ARG A 82 23.76 -42.81 1.09
N ASN A 83 24.97 -43.07 1.57
CA ASN A 83 26.22 -42.92 0.82
C ASN A 83 26.59 -41.50 0.39
N ALA A 84 25.93 -40.46 0.90
CA ALA A 84 26.35 -39.08 0.67
C ALA A 84 27.73 -38.82 1.28
N ASP A 85 28.59 -38.12 0.55
CA ASP A 85 29.88 -37.65 1.07
C ASP A 85 29.72 -36.31 1.79
N ALA A 86 28.73 -35.51 1.37
CA ALA A 86 28.33 -34.28 2.06
C ALA A 86 26.84 -34.02 1.91
N VAL A 87 26.25 -33.38 2.92
CA VAL A 87 24.86 -32.93 2.94
C VAL A 87 24.82 -31.43 3.22
N LEU A 88 24.06 -30.68 2.41
CA LEU A 88 23.65 -29.32 2.72
C LEU A 88 22.22 -29.33 3.28
N LEU A 89 22.02 -28.62 4.38
CA LEU A 89 20.72 -28.32 4.94
C LEU A 89 20.50 -26.79 4.91
N VAL A 90 19.54 -26.35 4.11
CA VAL A 90 18.95 -25.00 4.21
C VAL A 90 17.69 -25.11 5.09
N PRO A 91 17.72 -24.67 6.36
CA PRO A 91 16.60 -24.86 7.27
C PRO A 91 15.37 -24.07 6.83
N ALA A 92 14.20 -24.69 6.96
CA ALA A 92 12.93 -23.98 7.00
C ALA A 92 12.66 -23.59 8.45
N LEU A 93 12.27 -22.34 8.68
CA LEU A 93 12.24 -21.73 10.03
C LEU A 93 10.86 -21.73 10.69
N SER A 94 9.85 -22.31 10.03
CA SER A 94 8.60 -22.63 10.71
C SER A 94 8.84 -23.72 11.76
N GLU A 95 7.94 -23.85 12.74
CA GLU A 95 8.02 -24.91 13.74
C GLU A 95 8.08 -26.32 13.09
N SER A 96 7.28 -26.53 12.03
CA SER A 96 7.35 -27.75 11.21
C SER A 96 8.68 -27.89 10.47
N GLY A 97 9.26 -26.79 10.01
CA GLY A 97 10.57 -26.73 9.34
C GLY A 97 11.74 -27.05 10.27
N VAL A 98 11.71 -26.62 11.53
CA VAL A 98 12.70 -26.98 12.56
C VAL A 98 12.63 -28.48 12.84
N ARG A 99 11.43 -29.04 13.03
CA ARG A 99 11.24 -30.49 13.20
C ARG A 99 11.76 -31.28 12.00
N PHE A 100 11.47 -30.82 10.78
CA PHE A 100 12.00 -31.40 9.55
C PHE A 100 13.54 -31.36 9.50
N SER A 101 14.13 -30.21 9.82
CA SER A 101 15.58 -30.02 9.85
C SER A 101 16.27 -30.98 10.81
N ARG A 102 15.69 -31.20 12.01
CA ARG A 102 16.18 -32.21 12.97
C ARG A 102 16.15 -33.62 12.40
N ARG A 103 15.07 -34.02 11.72
CA ARG A 103 14.99 -35.35 11.07
C ARG A 103 16.03 -35.55 9.98
N VAL A 104 16.36 -34.50 9.21
CA VAL A 104 17.44 -34.56 8.21
C VAL A 104 18.80 -34.76 8.88
N ILE A 105 19.05 -34.05 9.98
CA ILE A 105 20.26 -34.21 10.79
C ILE A 105 20.36 -35.64 11.33
N ASP A 106 19.28 -36.17 11.89
CA ASP A 106 19.23 -37.53 12.44
C ASP A 106 19.50 -38.58 11.35
N ALA A 107 18.95 -38.37 10.15
CA ALA A 107 19.22 -39.22 8.99
C ALA A 107 20.70 -39.15 8.56
N ALA A 108 21.31 -37.96 8.53
CA ALA A 108 22.71 -37.78 8.19
C ALA A 108 23.65 -38.39 9.24
N ALA A 109 23.32 -38.28 10.52
CA ALA A 109 24.05 -38.92 11.62
C ALA A 109 23.96 -40.45 11.55
N ALA A 110 22.75 -41.00 11.34
CA ALA A 110 22.51 -42.44 11.23
C ALA A 110 23.25 -43.08 10.04
N GLU A 111 23.30 -42.39 8.89
CA GLU A 111 24.01 -42.85 7.69
C GLU A 111 25.51 -42.46 7.70
N GLN A 112 26.00 -41.96 8.83
CA GLN A 112 27.40 -41.57 9.07
C GLN A 112 27.97 -40.63 7.99
N VAL A 113 27.18 -39.64 7.58
CA VAL A 113 27.60 -38.67 6.56
C VAL A 113 28.88 -37.95 7.04
N PRO A 114 29.94 -37.89 6.19
CA PRO A 114 31.23 -37.28 6.56
C PRO A 114 31.17 -35.77 6.78
N ARG A 115 30.22 -35.08 6.13
CA ARG A 115 30.06 -33.63 6.21
C ARG A 115 28.61 -33.21 6.20
N LEU A 116 28.20 -32.48 7.22
CA LEU A 116 26.96 -31.71 7.22
C LEU A 116 27.29 -30.22 7.17
N VAL A 117 26.67 -29.48 6.24
CA VAL A 117 26.71 -28.02 6.19
C VAL A 117 25.32 -27.49 6.48
N VAL A 118 25.19 -26.60 7.45
CA VAL A 118 23.93 -25.97 7.85
C VAL A 118 24.00 -24.49 7.52
N ILE A 119 23.06 -23.98 6.72
CA ILE A 119 22.89 -22.54 6.55
C ILE A 119 22.19 -21.99 7.78
N SER A 120 22.75 -20.95 8.39
CA SER A 120 22.27 -20.37 9.62
C SER A 120 22.28 -18.84 9.56
N SER A 121 21.73 -18.17 10.58
CA SER A 121 21.74 -16.70 10.69
C SER A 121 22.85 -16.23 11.64
N ILE A 122 23.40 -15.05 11.38
CA ILE A 122 24.29 -14.36 12.32
C ILE A 122 23.62 -14.15 13.68
N LEU A 123 22.30 -13.94 13.67
CA LEU A 123 21.49 -13.74 14.87
C LEU A 123 21.35 -15.01 15.72
N ALA A 124 21.75 -16.20 15.24
CA ALA A 124 21.78 -17.42 16.05
C ALA A 124 22.97 -17.47 17.04
N SER A 125 23.72 -16.37 17.18
CA SER A 125 24.79 -16.26 18.17
C SER A 125 24.19 -16.14 19.58
N PRO A 126 24.63 -16.94 20.58
CA PRO A 126 24.09 -16.89 21.94
C PRO A 126 24.13 -15.50 22.57
N GLU A 127 25.21 -14.75 22.32
CA GLU A 127 25.38 -13.36 22.76
C GLU A 127 24.31 -12.41 22.18
N LEU A 128 23.93 -12.64 20.91
CA LEU A 128 22.98 -11.80 20.18
C LEU A 128 21.53 -12.17 20.53
N LEU A 129 21.24 -13.46 20.66
CA LEU A 129 19.94 -13.98 21.09
C LEU A 129 19.57 -13.53 22.49
N GLY A 130 20.55 -13.48 23.40
CA GLY A 130 20.34 -12.99 24.76
C GLY A 130 19.81 -11.56 24.80
N ARG A 131 20.34 -10.68 23.94
CA ARG A 131 19.89 -9.27 23.82
C ARG A 131 18.49 -9.18 23.23
N CYS A 132 18.19 -9.87 22.13
CA CYS A 132 16.85 -9.87 21.53
C CYS A 132 15.77 -10.37 22.51
N ARG A 133 16.07 -11.40 23.33
CA ARG A 133 15.15 -11.92 24.36
C ARG A 133 14.85 -10.92 25.47
N GLN A 134 15.82 -10.09 25.85
CA GLN A 134 15.66 -9.10 26.93
C GLN A 134 14.79 -7.90 26.50
N GLU A 135 14.89 -7.47 25.26
CA GLU A 135 14.14 -6.30 24.75
C GLU A 135 12.67 -6.61 24.47
N HIS A 136 12.36 -7.79 23.92
CA HIS A 136 10.97 -8.26 23.82
C HIS A 136 10.27 -8.36 25.19
N ALA A 137 11.02 -8.50 26.29
CA ALA A 137 10.47 -8.48 27.64
C ALA A 137 10.16 -7.05 28.14
N LYS A 138 10.84 -6.02 27.60
CA LYS A 138 10.65 -4.60 27.98
C LYS A 138 9.54 -3.91 27.19
N GLU A 139 9.30 -4.29 25.94
CA GLU A 139 8.22 -3.72 25.10
C GLU A 139 6.80 -4.23 25.46
N ARG A 140 6.64 -5.06 26.51
CA ARG A 140 5.33 -5.47 27.02
C ARG A 140 4.77 -4.45 28.03
N PRO A 141 3.78 -3.61 27.68
CA PRO A 141 2.97 -2.95 28.71
C PRO A 141 2.11 -3.99 29.44
N ALA A 142 1.89 -3.77 30.75
CA ALA A 142 1.19 -4.71 31.64
C ALA A 142 -0.31 -4.91 31.36
N THR A 143 -0.88 -4.28 30.33
CA THR A 143 -2.33 -4.24 30.06
C THR A 143 -2.79 -4.93 28.77
N GLU A 144 -1.90 -5.47 27.93
CA GLU A 144 -2.29 -6.22 26.74
C GLU A 144 -1.94 -7.71 26.85
N ALA A 145 -2.64 -8.41 27.76
CA ALA A 145 -2.51 -9.86 27.93
C ALA A 145 -3.46 -10.69 27.05
N ILE A 146 -4.10 -10.09 26.03
CA ILE A 146 -4.98 -10.81 25.10
C ILE A 146 -4.72 -10.31 23.67
N GLY A 147 -3.78 -10.92 22.95
CA GLY A 147 -3.79 -10.89 21.48
C GLY A 147 -2.46 -10.84 20.72
N SER A 148 -1.34 -10.38 21.28
CA SER A 148 -0.07 -10.27 20.52
C SER A 148 0.75 -11.57 20.59
N THR A 149 1.11 -12.12 19.42
CA THR A 149 1.66 -13.48 19.31
C THR A 149 3.16 -13.55 19.60
N SER A 150 3.51 -14.56 20.41
CA SER A 150 4.83 -15.06 20.83
C SER A 150 5.81 -15.48 19.69
N THR A 151 5.77 -14.88 18.50
CA THR A 151 6.36 -15.47 17.29
C THR A 151 7.73 -14.91 16.86
N ASP A 152 8.11 -13.69 17.24
CA ASP A 152 9.36 -13.05 16.76
C ASP A 152 10.64 -13.77 17.24
N VAL A 153 10.61 -14.25 18.49
CA VAL A 153 11.71 -15.03 19.09
C VAL A 153 11.81 -16.43 18.48
N ALA A 154 10.70 -17.01 18.00
CA ALA A 154 10.63 -18.40 17.53
C ALA A 154 11.46 -18.66 16.26
N ALA A 155 11.55 -17.67 15.35
CA ALA A 155 12.36 -17.77 14.13
C ALA A 155 13.86 -17.84 14.43
N LEU A 156 14.31 -16.99 15.36
CA LEU A 156 15.71 -16.90 15.80
C LEU A 156 16.10 -18.13 16.63
N GLU A 157 15.20 -18.58 17.51
CA GLU A 157 15.31 -19.86 18.20
C GLU A 157 15.34 -21.05 17.24
N GLY A 158 14.69 -20.94 16.08
CA GLY A 158 14.69 -21.98 15.06
C GLY A 158 16.09 -22.28 14.52
N TYR A 159 16.89 -21.25 14.18
CA TYR A 159 18.26 -21.45 13.73
C TYR A 159 19.16 -22.02 14.84
N GLU A 160 19.09 -21.47 16.05
CA GLU A 160 19.84 -21.96 17.21
C GLU A 160 19.49 -23.43 17.50
N ALA A 161 18.21 -23.77 17.53
CA ALA A 161 17.73 -25.11 17.80
C ALA A 161 18.24 -26.13 16.77
N VAL A 162 18.34 -25.75 15.49
CA VAL A 162 18.91 -26.60 14.44
C VAL A 162 20.42 -26.74 14.60
N GLU A 163 21.15 -25.65 14.88
CA GLU A 163 22.60 -25.71 15.11
C GLU A 163 22.98 -26.55 16.33
N VAL A 164 22.28 -26.37 17.46
CA VAL A 164 22.50 -27.15 18.69
C VAL A 164 22.25 -28.62 18.42
N HIS A 165 21.14 -28.96 17.76
CA HIS A 165 20.83 -30.34 17.42
C HIS A 165 21.88 -30.96 16.49
N ALA A 166 22.32 -30.22 15.46
CA ALA A 166 23.36 -30.67 14.54
C ALA A 166 24.69 -30.96 15.24
N ARG A 167 25.12 -30.07 16.15
CA ARG A 167 26.35 -30.28 16.94
C ARG A 167 26.25 -31.46 17.90
N ASN A 168 25.08 -31.66 18.52
CA ASN A 168 24.88 -32.78 19.44
C ASN A 168 24.89 -34.14 18.73
N GLN A 169 24.27 -34.23 17.55
CA GLN A 169 24.23 -35.47 16.76
C GLN A 169 25.53 -35.76 16.01
N LEU A 170 26.33 -34.74 15.72
CA LEU A 170 27.60 -34.83 14.99
C LEU A 170 28.71 -34.09 15.77
N PRO A 171 29.15 -34.61 16.93
CA PRO A 171 30.04 -33.88 17.85
C PRO A 171 31.50 -33.77 17.38
N GLU A 172 31.89 -34.57 16.38
CA GLU A 172 33.25 -34.52 15.82
C GLU A 172 33.56 -33.13 15.25
N HIS A 173 34.68 -32.55 15.67
CA HIS A 173 35.05 -31.20 15.28
C HIS A 173 35.17 -31.06 13.76
N GLY A 174 34.44 -30.10 13.21
CA GLY A 174 34.40 -29.83 11.77
C GLY A 174 33.56 -30.82 10.97
N ARG A 175 32.92 -31.84 11.56
CA ARG A 175 31.99 -32.75 10.84
C ARG A 175 30.68 -32.05 10.49
N CYS A 176 30.20 -31.21 11.40
CA CYS A 176 29.15 -30.23 11.14
C CYS A 176 29.75 -28.84 11.00
N VAL A 177 29.37 -28.10 9.94
CA VAL A 177 29.77 -26.72 9.70
C VAL A 177 28.54 -25.84 9.55
N SER A 178 28.39 -24.87 10.44
CA SER A 178 27.34 -23.85 10.35
C SER A 178 27.87 -22.61 9.63
N LEU A 179 27.18 -22.19 8.58
CA LEU A 179 27.46 -20.96 7.85
C LEU A 179 26.45 -19.90 8.28
N ARG A 180 26.85 -19.02 9.20
CA ARG A 180 26.02 -17.93 9.72
C ARG A 180 26.08 -16.74 8.79
N ILE A 181 24.97 -16.43 8.13
CA ILE A 181 24.87 -15.34 7.14
C ILE A 181 24.17 -14.10 7.74
N PRO A 182 24.56 -12.88 7.32
CA PRO A 182 23.82 -11.66 7.63
C PRO A 182 22.62 -11.50 6.68
N LEU A 183 22.10 -10.29 6.49
CA LEU A 183 20.99 -10.01 5.58
C LEU A 183 21.37 -10.36 4.13
N LEU A 184 20.48 -11.00 3.37
CA LEU A 184 20.72 -11.24 1.96
C LEU A 184 20.49 -9.96 1.15
N MET A 185 21.37 -9.65 0.19
CA MET A 185 21.16 -8.52 -0.74
C MET A 185 19.87 -8.70 -1.55
N GLU A 186 19.52 -9.95 -1.85
CA GLU A 186 18.31 -10.35 -2.56
C GLU A 186 17.01 -10.08 -1.79
N THR A 187 17.06 -9.68 -0.52
CA THR A 187 15.90 -9.19 0.25
C THR A 187 15.33 -7.92 -0.39
N LEU A 188 16.13 -7.12 -1.11
CA LEU A 188 15.65 -5.96 -1.86
C LEU A 188 14.58 -6.33 -2.91
N LEU A 189 14.53 -7.59 -3.36
CA LEU A 189 13.53 -8.06 -4.32
C LEU A 189 12.08 -8.02 -3.77
N TYR A 190 11.87 -7.98 -2.45
CA TYR A 190 10.53 -7.73 -1.89
C TYR A 190 10.04 -6.30 -2.19
N CYS A 191 10.97 -5.38 -2.42
CA CYS A 191 10.69 -4.01 -2.84
C CYS A 191 10.76 -3.82 -4.36
N ARG A 192 10.84 -4.89 -5.17
CA ARG A 192 11.00 -4.76 -6.63
C ARG A 192 9.91 -3.90 -7.25
N ASP A 193 8.65 -4.15 -6.91
CA ASP A 193 7.53 -3.42 -7.51
C ASP A 193 7.47 -1.97 -6.99
N GLU A 194 7.84 -1.71 -5.73
CA GLU A 194 7.98 -0.35 -5.19
C GLU A 194 9.06 0.43 -5.97
N LEU A 195 10.19 -0.20 -6.26
CA LEU A 195 11.28 0.40 -7.02
C LEU A 195 10.88 0.67 -8.47
N LEU A 196 10.09 -0.22 -9.07
CA LEU A 196 9.62 -0.08 -10.45
C LEU A 196 8.58 1.02 -10.59
N PHE A 197 7.58 1.05 -9.71
CA PHE A 197 6.38 1.86 -9.90
C PHE A 197 6.35 3.12 -9.03
N ALA A 198 6.87 3.07 -7.80
CA ALA A 198 6.82 4.18 -6.84
C ALA A 198 8.18 4.84 -6.56
N ASN A 199 9.24 4.46 -7.29
CA ASN A 199 10.60 4.99 -7.14
C ASN A 199 11.10 4.99 -5.69
N ARG A 200 10.69 3.99 -4.92
CA ARG A 200 11.03 3.88 -3.50
C ARG A 200 11.25 2.44 -3.10
N PHE A 201 11.85 2.25 -1.94
CA PHE A 201 11.85 0.97 -1.24
C PHE A 201 11.67 1.21 0.25
N VAL A 202 11.15 0.18 0.93
CA VAL A 202 10.80 0.24 2.34
C VAL A 202 11.72 -0.63 3.19
N GLY A 203 11.89 -0.25 4.46
CA GLY A 203 12.64 -1.03 5.45
C GLY A 203 12.35 -0.51 6.86
N CYS A 204 12.88 -1.19 7.87
CA CYS A 204 12.73 -0.80 9.28
C CYS A 204 13.97 -0.09 9.86
N TYR A 205 15.12 -0.13 9.16
CA TYR A 205 16.36 0.51 9.60
C TYR A 205 16.30 2.04 9.54
N GLU A 206 17.03 2.72 10.41
CA GLU A 206 17.33 4.14 10.23
C GLU A 206 18.06 4.38 8.90
N PRO A 207 17.85 5.54 8.24
CA PRO A 207 18.38 5.80 6.91
C PRO A 207 19.91 5.67 6.77
N ASP A 208 20.64 5.92 7.86
CA ASP A 208 22.11 5.87 7.91
C ASP A 208 22.66 4.63 8.62
N THR A 209 21.80 3.70 9.09
CA THR A 209 22.27 2.44 9.71
C THR A 209 22.94 1.57 8.67
N HIS A 210 24.22 1.26 8.89
CA HIS A 210 24.96 0.34 8.03
C HIS A 210 24.54 -1.12 8.27
N VAL A 211 23.82 -1.70 7.32
CA VAL A 211 23.33 -3.07 7.42
C VAL A 211 24.33 -4.03 6.76
N PRO A 212 24.91 -5.00 7.49
CA PRO A 212 25.77 -6.01 6.91
C PRO A 212 24.95 -6.92 6.00
N CYS A 213 25.43 -7.16 4.79
CA CYS A 213 24.73 -8.00 3.85
C CYS A 213 25.65 -8.90 3.03
N ILE A 214 25.08 -9.95 2.44
CA ILE A 214 25.80 -10.91 1.61
C ILE A 214 24.94 -11.30 0.40
N SER A 215 25.56 -11.53 -0.75
CA SER A 215 24.84 -12.05 -1.91
C SER A 215 24.54 -13.54 -1.76
N VAL A 216 23.40 -14.01 -2.27
CA VAL A 216 23.06 -15.44 -2.33
C VAL A 216 24.14 -16.23 -3.10
N ARG A 217 24.80 -15.61 -4.08
CA ARG A 217 25.88 -16.23 -4.83
C ARG A 217 27.11 -16.50 -3.95
N ASP A 218 27.51 -15.54 -3.12
CA ASP A 218 28.63 -15.71 -2.20
C ASP A 218 28.34 -16.78 -1.14
N VAL A 219 27.11 -16.81 -0.59
CA VAL A 219 26.68 -17.92 0.28
C VAL A 219 26.82 -19.27 -0.44
N GLY A 220 26.43 -19.31 -1.73
CA GLY A 220 26.58 -20.45 -2.61
C GLY A 220 28.02 -20.93 -2.72
N VAL A 221 28.96 -20.00 -2.95
CA VAL A 221 30.40 -20.27 -3.05
C VAL A 221 30.98 -20.79 -1.74
N ALA A 222 30.64 -20.18 -0.61
CA ALA A 222 31.11 -20.60 0.71
C ALA A 222 30.63 -22.03 1.05
N ALA A 223 29.36 -22.32 0.83
CA ALA A 223 28.82 -23.67 1.06
C ALA A 223 29.43 -24.69 0.09
N ALA A 224 29.57 -24.36 -1.20
CA ALA A 224 30.18 -25.23 -2.19
C ALA A 224 31.63 -25.62 -1.82
N GLU A 225 32.44 -24.69 -1.31
CA GLU A 225 33.81 -24.98 -0.87
C GLU A 225 33.87 -26.03 0.26
N VAL A 226 32.99 -25.93 1.25
CA VAL A 226 32.91 -26.89 2.36
C VAL A 226 32.39 -28.24 1.86
N LEU A 227 31.30 -28.24 1.08
CA LEU A 227 30.65 -29.45 0.56
C LEU A 227 31.54 -30.22 -0.41
N ALA A 228 32.30 -29.52 -1.26
CA ALA A 228 33.20 -30.14 -2.21
C ALA A 228 34.33 -30.87 -1.50
N ASN A 229 34.75 -30.47 -0.30
CA ASN A 229 35.92 -31.01 0.40
C ASN A 229 35.58 -31.63 1.78
N PRO A 230 34.75 -32.68 1.85
CA PRO A 230 34.15 -33.16 3.11
C PRO A 230 35.17 -33.67 4.14
N ARG A 231 36.37 -34.06 3.70
CA ARG A 231 37.45 -34.57 4.57
C ARG A 231 38.44 -33.51 5.06
N ARG A 232 38.35 -32.27 4.56
CA ARG A 232 39.21 -31.17 5.01
C ARG A 232 38.79 -30.72 6.42
N LYS A 233 39.75 -30.30 7.24
CA LYS A 233 39.43 -29.71 8.55
C LYS A 233 38.87 -28.31 8.36
N TYR A 234 37.73 -28.04 8.98
CA TYR A 234 37.06 -26.75 9.00
C TYR A 234 36.63 -26.43 10.42
N GLU A 235 36.53 -25.15 10.74
CA GLU A 235 35.86 -24.70 11.96
C GLU A 235 34.39 -25.12 11.97
N ALA A 236 33.82 -25.25 13.16
CA ALA A 236 32.43 -25.63 13.34
C ALA A 236 31.45 -24.53 12.91
N VAL A 237 31.86 -23.25 12.98
CA VAL A 237 31.01 -22.09 12.68
C VAL A 237 31.80 -21.05 11.91
N TYR A 238 31.32 -20.67 10.72
CA TYR A 238 31.82 -19.50 10.00
C TYR A 238 30.75 -18.40 10.01
N ARG A 239 31.14 -17.21 10.48
CA ARG A 239 30.34 -15.99 10.33
C ARG A 239 30.69 -15.37 8.99
N LEU A 240 29.80 -15.44 8.01
CA LEU A 240 29.99 -14.91 6.67
C LEU A 240 29.63 -13.42 6.61
N THR A 241 30.20 -12.65 7.54
CA THR A 241 30.06 -11.20 7.60
C THR A 241 31.25 -10.57 6.88
N GLY A 242 30.99 -9.52 6.10
CA GLY A 242 32.01 -8.88 5.27
C GLY A 242 32.61 -7.60 5.85
N GLY A 243 32.40 -7.32 7.15
CA GLY A 243 32.83 -6.07 7.77
C GLY A 243 32.19 -4.84 7.15
N ILE A 244 32.76 -3.67 7.43
CA ILE A 244 32.20 -2.38 7.04
C ILE A 244 32.17 -2.15 5.52
N ASN A 245 33.08 -2.78 4.77
CA ASN A 245 33.15 -2.64 3.32
C ASN A 245 32.05 -3.42 2.58
N VAL A 246 31.31 -4.27 3.30
CA VAL A 246 30.21 -5.10 2.78
C VAL A 246 28.92 -4.86 3.59
N SER A 247 28.86 -3.71 4.28
CA SER A 247 27.61 -3.14 4.75
C SER A 247 27.18 -1.98 3.84
N CYS A 248 25.92 -1.62 3.90
CA CYS A 248 25.37 -0.48 3.17
C CYS A 248 24.25 0.12 4.00
N SER A 249 24.19 1.45 4.09
CA SER A 249 23.01 2.11 4.64
C SER A 249 21.88 2.18 3.62
N PRO A 250 20.62 2.32 4.07
CA PRO A 250 19.51 2.60 3.15
C PRO A 250 19.75 3.83 2.26
N ASN A 251 20.33 4.92 2.80
CA ASN A 251 20.65 6.10 2.01
C ASN A 251 21.72 5.84 0.93
N GLU A 252 22.77 5.08 1.26
CA GLU A 252 23.78 4.66 0.28
C GLU A 252 23.19 3.77 -0.82
N LEU A 253 22.26 2.88 -0.44
CA LEU A 253 21.55 2.01 -1.37
C LEU A 253 20.68 2.82 -2.33
N ALA A 254 19.90 3.78 -1.80
CA ALA A 254 19.09 4.71 -2.56
C ALA A 254 19.94 5.53 -3.55
N HIS A 255 21.08 6.06 -3.08
CA HIS A 255 22.03 6.80 -3.92
C HIS A 255 22.62 5.94 -5.04
N THR A 256 23.00 4.69 -4.73
CA THR A 256 23.56 3.75 -5.71
C THR A 256 22.52 3.36 -6.76
N LEU A 257 21.28 3.07 -6.33
CA LEU A 257 20.16 2.80 -7.22
C LEU A 257 19.85 4.00 -8.12
N LYS A 258 19.86 5.22 -7.58
CA LYS A 258 19.69 6.46 -8.37
C LYS A 258 20.73 6.56 -9.49
N GLY A 259 21.99 6.27 -9.19
CA GLY A 259 23.07 6.25 -10.18
C GLY A 259 22.86 5.24 -11.31
N HIS A 260 22.38 4.03 -10.98
CA HIS A 260 22.18 2.96 -11.98
C HIS A 260 20.86 3.04 -12.74
N LEU A 261 19.80 3.59 -12.13
CA LEU A 261 18.45 3.66 -12.71
C LEU A 261 18.17 5.01 -13.38
N GLY A 262 19.01 6.02 -13.14
CA GLY A 262 18.87 7.35 -13.75
C GLY A 262 17.65 8.15 -13.26
N ARG A 263 17.07 7.78 -12.11
CA ARG A 263 15.91 8.43 -11.50
C ARG A 263 16.08 8.51 -9.99
N ASP A 264 15.43 9.48 -9.36
CA ASP A 264 15.49 9.61 -7.90
C ASP A 264 14.84 8.40 -7.24
N ILE A 265 15.53 7.80 -6.25
CA ILE A 265 15.04 6.65 -5.50
C ILE A 265 15.02 7.03 -4.02
N LYS A 266 13.89 6.83 -3.35
CA LYS A 266 13.72 7.17 -1.94
C LYS A 266 13.71 5.94 -1.05
N TYR A 267 14.32 6.06 0.11
CA TYR A 267 14.13 5.11 1.19
C TYR A 267 13.00 5.58 2.10
N ARG A 268 12.10 4.67 2.46
CA ARG A 268 11.05 4.92 3.44
C ARG A 268 11.20 3.98 4.62
N LYS A 269 11.51 4.56 5.78
CA LYS A 269 11.49 3.86 7.06
C LYS A 269 10.04 3.57 7.49
N LEU A 270 9.78 2.36 7.93
CA LEU A 270 8.54 1.91 8.54
C LEU A 270 8.76 1.60 10.02
N SER A 271 7.69 1.64 10.82
CA SER A 271 7.69 1.03 12.14
C SER A 271 7.86 -0.49 12.02
N ASP A 272 8.29 -1.16 13.09
CA ASP A 272 8.46 -2.63 13.05
C ASP A 272 7.12 -3.33 12.74
N ALA A 273 6.03 -2.87 13.35
CA ALA A 273 4.68 -3.41 13.10
C ALA A 273 4.24 -3.22 11.63
N ASP A 274 4.45 -2.02 11.06
CA ASP A 274 4.11 -1.75 9.66
C ASP A 274 5.01 -2.53 8.70
N PHE A 275 6.30 -2.67 9.03
CA PHE A 275 7.23 -3.45 8.23
C PHE A 275 6.82 -4.92 8.17
N LEU A 276 6.50 -5.54 9.31
CA LEU A 276 6.04 -6.93 9.36
C LEU A 276 4.77 -7.13 8.52
N ARG A 277 3.78 -6.24 8.67
CA ARG A 277 2.53 -6.25 7.88
C ARG A 277 2.81 -6.15 6.38
N VAL A 278 3.65 -5.20 5.96
CA VAL A 278 3.99 -5.00 4.54
C VAL A 278 4.75 -6.21 3.97
N MET A 279 5.62 -6.85 4.75
CA MET A 279 6.33 -8.05 4.32
C MET A 279 5.41 -9.25 4.18
N GLU A 280 4.43 -9.41 5.08
CA GLU A 280 3.38 -10.42 4.96
C GLU A 280 2.54 -10.22 3.70
N GLU A 281 2.11 -9.00 3.40
CA GLU A 281 1.40 -8.67 2.15
C GLU A 281 2.21 -8.96 0.88
N LYS A 282 3.54 -9.02 1.00
CA LYS A 282 4.48 -9.33 -0.09
C LYS A 282 4.85 -10.83 -0.15
N ASP A 283 4.09 -11.67 0.55
CA ASP A 283 4.33 -13.11 0.69
C ASP A 283 5.76 -13.43 1.18
N ALA A 284 6.37 -12.53 1.95
CA ALA A 284 7.66 -12.80 2.56
C ALA A 284 7.49 -13.82 3.69
N PRO A 285 8.42 -14.80 3.83
CA PRO A 285 8.39 -15.67 4.99
C PRO A 285 8.49 -14.82 6.26
N VAL A 286 7.56 -15.03 7.19
CA VAL A 286 7.47 -14.29 8.46
C VAL A 286 8.82 -14.23 9.17
N GLN A 287 9.59 -15.31 9.13
CA GLN A 287 10.90 -15.41 9.77
C GLN A 287 11.98 -14.52 9.12
N VAL A 288 11.87 -14.22 7.82
CA VAL A 288 12.75 -13.26 7.16
C VAL A 288 12.42 -11.84 7.61
N ALA A 289 11.14 -11.50 7.71
CA ALA A 289 10.71 -10.19 8.20
C ALA A 289 11.12 -9.98 9.66
N GLN A 290 10.83 -10.95 10.53
CA GLN A 290 11.24 -10.96 11.93
C GLN A 290 12.76 -10.92 12.10
N GLY A 291 13.51 -11.71 11.32
CA GLY A 291 14.97 -11.66 11.34
C GLY A 291 15.54 -10.30 10.92
N THR A 292 14.84 -9.57 10.04
CA THR A 292 15.23 -8.21 9.63
C THR A 292 15.03 -7.23 10.79
N VAL A 293 13.89 -7.30 11.49
CA VAL A 293 13.60 -6.51 12.70
C VAL A 293 14.58 -6.85 13.84
N GLY A 294 14.84 -8.12 14.10
CA GLY A 294 15.82 -8.55 15.11
C GLY A 294 17.24 -8.04 14.80
N LEU A 295 17.63 -7.98 13.53
CA LEU A 295 18.90 -7.36 13.12
C LEU A 295 18.89 -5.84 13.33
N ARG A 296 17.76 -5.16 13.09
CA ARG A 296 17.62 -3.71 13.34
C ARG A 296 17.84 -3.40 14.82
N ILE A 297 17.08 -4.04 15.70
CA ILE A 297 17.19 -3.90 17.16
C ILE A 297 18.65 -4.03 17.57
N PHE A 298 19.32 -5.07 17.08
CA PHE A 298 20.72 -5.31 17.40
C PHE A 298 21.70 -4.22 16.89
N LEU A 299 21.46 -3.65 15.72
CA LEU A 299 22.36 -2.65 15.13
C LEU A 299 22.14 -1.23 15.70
N GLU A 300 20.93 -0.92 16.14
CA GLU A 300 20.51 0.45 16.46
C GLU A 300 20.42 0.73 17.96
N GLU A 301 20.28 -0.29 18.80
CA GLU A 301 20.29 -0.12 20.24
C GLU A 301 21.71 -0.01 20.80
N ARG A 302 21.97 1.09 21.52
CA ARG A 302 23.25 1.36 22.17
C ARG A 302 23.50 0.40 23.34
N GLU A 303 24.76 0.04 23.53
CA GLU A 303 25.25 -0.49 24.81
C GLU A 303 25.15 0.62 25.86
N SER A 304 24.03 0.68 26.58
CA SER A 304 23.83 1.60 27.71
C SER A 304 24.58 1.18 28.98
N HIS A 305 25.70 0.46 28.88
CA HIS A 305 26.39 -0.13 30.03
C HIS A 305 27.91 0.11 30.11
N GLU A 306 28.50 0.98 29.27
CA GLU A 306 29.93 1.34 29.43
C GLU A 306 30.20 2.62 30.23
N GLU A 307 29.19 3.37 30.70
CA GLU A 307 29.43 4.58 31.52
C GLU A 307 29.49 4.36 33.04
N ASP A 308 29.21 3.15 33.56
CA ASP A 308 29.17 2.91 35.03
C ASP A 308 30.45 2.29 35.63
N VAL A 309 31.55 2.14 34.87
CA VAL A 309 32.84 1.62 35.41
C VAL A 309 34.03 2.53 35.12
N SER A 310 33.84 3.85 35.14
CA SER A 310 34.98 4.78 35.23
C SER A 310 34.68 6.07 35.98
N THR A 311 34.27 5.94 37.25
CA THR A 311 34.40 7.02 38.23
C THR A 311 35.20 6.57 39.45
N SER A 312 36.52 6.56 39.30
CA SER A 312 37.39 7.04 40.36
C SER A 312 38.13 8.26 39.83
N GLN A 313 37.84 9.38 40.49
CA GLN A 313 38.28 10.75 40.27
C GLN A 313 39.76 10.90 39.91
N GLU A 314 40.06 11.79 38.95
CA GLU A 314 40.91 12.97 39.19
C GLU A 314 40.80 14.00 38.06
N LYS A 315 41.17 15.23 38.39
CA LYS A 315 40.61 16.51 37.91
C LYS A 315 41.23 17.08 36.62
N SER A 316 40.40 17.94 35.99
CA SER A 316 40.73 19.15 35.20
C SER A 316 41.24 18.96 33.77
N SER A 317 40.47 19.42 32.79
CA SER A 317 40.50 20.81 32.28
C SER A 317 39.67 20.90 31.00
N SER A 318 39.11 22.09 30.78
CA SER A 318 38.32 22.50 29.63
C SER A 318 38.99 22.21 28.28
N ASN A 319 38.25 21.66 27.33
CA ASN A 319 38.33 22.08 25.92
C ASN A 319 37.09 21.67 25.11
N THR A 320 36.67 22.63 24.31
CA THR A 320 35.77 22.62 23.15
C THR A 320 35.61 21.24 22.49
N ARG A 321 34.39 20.70 22.53
CA ARG A 321 34.00 19.51 21.75
C ARG A 321 33.82 19.94 20.29
N GLU A 322 34.88 19.77 19.50
CA GLU A 322 34.74 19.66 18.05
C GLU A 322 33.89 18.42 17.75
N GLU A 323 32.80 18.61 17.01
CA GLU A 323 31.99 17.53 16.44
C GLU A 323 32.81 16.79 15.38
N GLY A 324 33.55 15.76 15.81
CA GLY A 324 34.15 14.80 14.89
C GLY A 324 33.07 13.92 14.21
N PRO A 325 33.32 13.44 12.99
CA PRO A 325 32.37 12.60 12.25
C PRO A 325 32.06 11.34 13.05
N ARG A 326 30.77 11.02 13.21
CA ARG A 326 30.28 9.79 13.88
C ARG A 326 31.04 8.58 13.32
N SER A 327 31.91 7.98 14.13
CA SER A 327 32.67 6.80 13.73
C SER A 327 31.69 5.67 13.42
N LEU A 328 31.79 5.11 12.21
CA LEU A 328 30.99 3.97 11.74
C LEU A 328 31.22 2.75 12.66
N HIS A 329 30.32 2.51 13.62
CA HIS A 329 30.48 1.46 14.61
C HIS A 329 29.59 0.25 14.28
N LEU A 330 30.15 -0.74 13.59
CA LEU A 330 29.56 -2.09 13.58
C LEU A 330 30.00 -2.85 14.85
N PRO A 331 29.11 -3.60 15.52
CA PRO A 331 29.48 -4.44 16.64
C PRO A 331 30.55 -5.46 16.27
N ASP A 332 31.39 -5.88 17.22
CA ASP A 332 32.57 -6.73 16.96
C ASP A 332 32.21 -8.06 16.27
N ALA A 333 31.01 -8.60 16.53
CA ALA A 333 30.46 -9.78 15.86
C ALA A 333 30.40 -9.65 14.31
N PHE A 334 30.41 -8.42 13.79
CA PHE A 334 30.33 -8.09 12.37
C PHE A 334 31.64 -7.56 11.78
N ARG A 335 32.67 -7.30 12.60
CA ARG A 335 33.96 -6.75 12.13
C ARG A 335 34.86 -7.78 11.46
N SER A 336 34.64 -9.07 11.69
CA SER A 336 35.48 -10.14 11.14
C SER A 336 35.19 -10.37 9.65
N THR A 337 35.91 -9.66 8.78
CA THR A 337 35.96 -9.90 7.32
C THR A 337 36.64 -11.22 6.95
N SER A 338 37.26 -11.89 7.92
CA SER A 338 38.27 -12.91 7.67
C SER A 338 37.65 -14.25 7.23
N ASN A 339 36.50 -14.65 7.77
CA ASN A 339 35.98 -16.01 7.60
C ASN A 339 35.66 -16.38 6.15
N PHE A 340 34.97 -15.52 5.40
CA PHE A 340 34.63 -15.83 4.01
C PHE A 340 35.87 -15.89 3.13
N ARG A 341 36.78 -14.92 3.26
CA ARG A 341 38.02 -14.87 2.48
C ARG A 341 38.95 -16.00 2.85
N GLN A 342 39.05 -16.36 4.13
CA GLN A 342 39.79 -17.53 4.62
C GLN A 342 39.20 -18.83 4.06
N LEU A 343 37.87 -18.94 4.01
CA LEU A 343 37.19 -20.12 3.52
C LEU A 343 37.34 -20.26 2.01
N THR A 344 36.99 -19.24 1.25
CA THR A 344 36.82 -19.29 -0.22
C THR A 344 38.04 -18.80 -1.02
N LYS A 345 38.98 -18.12 -0.36
CA LYS A 345 40.10 -17.38 -0.99
C LYS A 345 39.65 -16.29 -1.97
N ARG A 346 38.41 -15.83 -1.84
CA ARG A 346 37.81 -14.77 -2.66
C ARG A 346 37.35 -13.61 -1.79
N ASP A 347 37.26 -12.45 -2.41
CA ASP A 347 36.65 -11.28 -1.78
C ASP A 347 35.12 -11.35 -1.95
N HIS A 348 34.39 -10.74 -1.02
CA HIS A 348 32.93 -10.66 -1.09
C HIS A 348 32.48 -9.76 -2.25
N THR A 349 31.32 -10.06 -2.80
CA THR A 349 30.60 -9.09 -3.62
C THR A 349 30.07 -7.99 -2.72
N THR A 350 30.46 -6.74 -2.98
CA THR A 350 29.92 -5.58 -2.24
C THR A 350 28.52 -5.21 -2.73
N PRO A 351 27.69 -4.54 -1.91
CA PRO A 351 26.35 -4.10 -2.33
C PRO A 351 26.36 -3.25 -3.61
N ARG A 352 27.37 -2.39 -3.75
CA ARG A 352 27.59 -1.58 -4.95
C ARG A 352 27.87 -2.43 -6.19
N GLN A 353 28.74 -3.43 -6.08
CA GLN A 353 29.04 -4.35 -7.19
C GLN A 353 27.82 -5.21 -7.55
N TRP A 354 27.05 -5.66 -6.55
CA TRP A 354 25.82 -6.42 -6.80
C TRP A 354 24.80 -5.56 -7.55
N LEU A 355 24.57 -4.31 -7.11
CA LEU A 355 23.68 -3.39 -7.81
C LEU A 355 24.19 -3.03 -9.20
N GLN A 356 25.49 -2.84 -9.39
CA GLN A 356 26.06 -2.60 -10.72
C GLN A 356 25.73 -3.73 -11.70
N GLN A 357 25.71 -4.99 -11.24
CA GLN A 357 25.39 -6.15 -12.07
C GLN A 357 23.89 -6.33 -12.29
N HIS A 358 23.06 -5.97 -11.29
CA HIS A 358 21.67 -6.41 -11.23
C HIS A 358 20.63 -5.30 -11.34
N ALA A 359 20.96 -4.05 -10.98
CA ALA A 359 19.97 -2.99 -10.81
C ALA A 359 19.14 -2.76 -12.08
N THR A 360 19.79 -2.62 -13.23
CA THR A 360 19.09 -2.42 -14.51
C THR A 360 18.23 -3.63 -14.88
N SER A 361 18.75 -4.86 -14.73
CA SER A 361 18.02 -6.07 -15.08
C SER A 361 16.79 -6.35 -14.20
N LEU A 362 16.85 -5.95 -12.92
CA LEU A 362 15.83 -6.27 -11.92
C LEU A 362 14.82 -5.13 -11.70
N PHE A 363 15.28 -3.88 -11.79
CA PHE A 363 14.54 -2.69 -11.34
C PHE A 363 14.39 -1.59 -12.40
N ALA A 364 14.97 -1.74 -13.61
CA ALA A 364 14.69 -0.79 -14.68
C ALA A 364 13.27 -0.96 -15.22
N ARG A 365 12.70 0.17 -15.65
CA ARG A 365 11.46 0.15 -16.42
C ARG A 365 11.78 -0.36 -17.84
N THR A 366 11.02 -1.33 -18.31
CA THR A 366 11.03 -1.85 -19.66
C THR A 366 9.72 -1.44 -20.35
N PRO A 367 9.65 -1.44 -21.69
CA PRO A 367 8.39 -1.17 -22.39
C PRO A 367 7.23 -2.09 -21.96
N GLN A 368 7.56 -3.29 -21.48
CA GLN A 368 6.60 -4.30 -21.00
C GLN A 368 6.05 -3.99 -19.61
N ASN A 369 6.71 -3.13 -18.84
CA ASN A 369 6.27 -2.73 -17.50
C ASN A 369 5.93 -1.23 -17.40
N GLN A 370 5.81 -0.56 -18.55
CA GLN A 370 5.41 0.82 -18.61
C GLN A 370 3.88 0.93 -18.60
N VAL A 371 3.34 1.48 -17.50
CA VAL A 371 1.90 1.76 -17.36
C VAL A 371 1.48 2.78 -18.41
N GLN A 372 0.40 2.46 -19.12
CA GLN A 372 -0.37 3.41 -19.92
C GLN A 372 -1.66 3.73 -19.17
N LEU A 373 -2.10 4.99 -19.21
CA LEU A 373 -3.27 5.43 -18.47
C LEU A 373 -4.44 5.67 -19.42
N PHE A 374 -5.56 5.03 -19.14
CA PHE A 374 -6.80 5.21 -19.88
C PHE A 374 -7.88 5.73 -18.92
N VAL A 375 -8.16 7.04 -18.95
CA VAL A 375 -9.11 7.67 -18.04
C VAL A 375 -10.49 7.70 -18.68
N VAL A 376 -11.49 7.17 -17.97
CA VAL A 376 -12.90 7.19 -18.37
C VAL A 376 -13.70 7.88 -17.28
N GLY A 377 -14.44 8.92 -17.64
CA GLY A 377 -15.39 9.57 -16.75
C GLY A 377 -16.33 10.48 -17.50
N SER A 378 -17.23 11.18 -16.80
CA SER A 378 -18.02 12.26 -17.42
C SER A 378 -17.39 13.62 -17.14
N GLY A 379 -17.91 14.71 -17.72
CA GLY A 379 -17.44 16.09 -17.46
C GLY A 379 -17.68 16.62 -16.03
N GLU A 380 -17.67 15.76 -15.02
CA GLU A 380 -17.73 16.06 -13.59
C GLU A 380 -16.43 16.70 -13.08
N ALA A 381 -16.53 17.41 -11.95
CA ALA A 381 -15.42 18.16 -11.38
C ALA A 381 -14.16 17.30 -11.12
N LEU A 382 -14.34 16.08 -10.61
CA LEU A 382 -13.22 15.15 -10.35
C LEU A 382 -12.53 14.71 -11.65
N PHE A 383 -13.28 14.38 -12.70
CA PHE A 383 -12.69 14.00 -13.99
C PHE A 383 -11.95 15.18 -14.64
N LEU A 384 -12.50 16.40 -14.54
CA LEU A 384 -11.84 17.61 -15.02
C LEU A 384 -10.53 17.88 -14.27
N GLU A 385 -10.52 17.71 -12.95
CA GLU A 385 -9.31 17.90 -12.15
C GLU A 385 -8.27 16.82 -12.43
N VAL A 386 -8.68 15.56 -12.61
CA VAL A 386 -7.80 14.48 -13.09
C VAL A 386 -7.24 14.81 -14.47
N SER A 387 -8.07 15.25 -15.41
CA SER A 387 -7.63 15.61 -16.77
C SER A 387 -6.62 16.74 -16.74
N LYS A 388 -6.88 17.79 -15.95
CA LYS A 388 -5.97 18.92 -15.73
C LYS A 388 -4.65 18.48 -15.10
N PHE A 389 -4.70 17.63 -14.07
CA PHE A 389 -3.50 17.12 -13.41
C PHE A 389 -2.66 16.25 -14.36
N VAL A 390 -3.29 15.36 -15.12
CA VAL A 390 -2.55 14.52 -16.08
C VAL A 390 -1.96 15.37 -17.21
N ALA A 391 -2.70 16.37 -17.72
CA ALA A 391 -2.19 17.29 -18.73
C ALA A 391 -0.99 18.11 -18.22
N SER A 392 -0.98 18.55 -16.97
CA SER A 392 0.16 19.27 -16.39
C SER A 392 1.40 18.39 -16.26
N GLN A 393 1.23 17.11 -15.94
CA GLN A 393 2.33 16.12 -15.87
C GLN A 393 2.94 15.82 -17.26
N ILE A 394 2.13 15.87 -18.32
CA ILE A 394 2.61 15.65 -19.70
C ILE A 394 3.34 16.89 -20.25
N THR A 395 2.95 18.10 -19.85
CA THR A 395 3.40 19.37 -20.45
C THR A 395 4.52 20.08 -19.69
N ALA A 396 4.89 19.63 -18.48
CA ALA A 396 5.92 20.27 -17.67
C ALA A 396 7.34 20.15 -18.31
N PRO A 397 8.05 21.29 -18.55
CA PRO A 397 9.42 21.26 -19.06
C PRO A 397 10.42 20.84 -17.98
N SER A 398 11.26 19.84 -18.28
CA SER A 398 12.20 19.19 -17.36
C SER A 398 13.44 20.02 -16.93
N SER A 399 13.43 21.35 -17.08
CA SER A 399 14.63 22.20 -16.92
C SER A 399 14.57 23.23 -15.79
N LEU A 400 13.50 23.27 -15.00
CA LEU A 400 13.45 24.08 -13.78
C LEU A 400 13.39 23.12 -12.58
N PRO A 401 14.18 23.33 -11.50
CA PRO A 401 13.93 22.59 -10.28
C PRO A 401 12.50 22.94 -9.84
N PRO A 402 11.58 21.97 -9.75
CA PRO A 402 10.23 22.28 -9.32
C PRO A 402 10.30 22.72 -7.86
N ARG A 403 9.72 23.88 -7.56
CA ARG A 403 9.50 24.29 -6.17
C ARG A 403 8.51 23.31 -5.54
N ASP A 404 8.98 22.55 -4.56
CA ASP A 404 8.22 21.93 -3.46
C ASP A 404 7.19 20.81 -3.72
N VAL A 405 7.25 20.03 -4.82
CA VAL A 405 6.25 18.95 -5.04
C VAL A 405 6.87 17.56 -5.21
N GLY A 406 6.39 16.60 -4.41
CA GLY A 406 6.81 15.20 -4.41
C GLY A 406 6.50 14.46 -5.72
N GLU A 407 7.54 14.19 -6.51
CA GLU A 407 7.48 13.47 -7.79
C GLU A 407 7.69 11.94 -7.67
N SER A 408 7.49 11.33 -6.50
CA SER A 408 7.90 9.93 -6.31
C SER A 408 6.99 8.91 -7.02
N ALA A 409 5.68 9.17 -7.09
CA ALA A 409 4.68 8.20 -7.53
C ALA A 409 4.22 8.34 -9.00
N VAL A 410 4.52 9.45 -9.67
CA VAL A 410 4.13 9.72 -11.06
C VAL A 410 5.39 9.94 -11.90
N PRO A 411 5.62 9.20 -13.01
CA PRO A 411 6.79 9.42 -13.84
C PRO A 411 6.83 10.87 -14.38
N THR A 412 7.85 11.66 -14.01
CA THR A 412 8.14 12.92 -14.71
C THR A 412 8.43 12.58 -16.17
N VAL A 413 7.63 13.13 -17.09
CA VAL A 413 7.75 12.85 -18.53
C VAL A 413 9.02 13.50 -19.05
N LEU A 414 10.03 12.69 -19.40
CA LEU A 414 11.29 13.18 -19.96
C LEU A 414 11.03 13.83 -21.34
N SER A 415 11.28 15.14 -21.43
CA SER A 415 11.29 15.86 -22.71
C SER A 415 12.59 15.58 -23.46
N GLY A 416 12.52 14.79 -24.53
CA GLY A 416 13.64 14.59 -25.46
C GLY A 416 13.87 15.84 -26.30
N ARG A 417 15.02 16.51 -26.12
CA ARG A 417 15.51 17.51 -27.09
C ARG A 417 16.68 16.92 -27.86
N SER A 418 16.43 16.56 -29.11
CA SER A 418 17.46 16.17 -30.07
C SER A 418 18.36 17.36 -30.40
N ASN A 419 19.67 17.20 -30.22
CA ASN A 419 20.69 17.46 -31.25
C ASN A 419 22.11 17.24 -30.68
N SER A 420 22.49 15.97 -30.52
CA SER A 420 23.88 15.54 -30.66
C SER A 420 23.90 14.03 -30.91
N ALA A 421 24.52 13.62 -32.01
CA ALA A 421 24.65 12.22 -32.39
C ALA A 421 25.34 11.39 -31.29
N GLY A 422 24.66 10.35 -30.81
CA GLY A 422 25.18 9.39 -29.84
C GLY A 422 24.07 8.49 -29.30
N ASP A 423 24.09 7.22 -29.70
CA ASP A 423 23.19 6.12 -29.33
C ASP A 423 22.74 6.08 -27.85
N TYR A 424 21.66 6.77 -27.51
CA TYR A 424 20.87 6.49 -26.31
C TYR A 424 19.41 6.25 -26.69
N SER A 425 18.98 5.00 -26.51
CA SER A 425 17.60 4.53 -26.59
C SER A 425 16.67 5.43 -25.76
N GLY A 426 15.88 6.27 -26.44
CA GLY A 426 14.88 7.13 -25.81
C GLY A 426 13.83 6.33 -25.04
N LEU A 427 13.63 6.65 -23.77
CA LEU A 427 12.50 6.17 -22.97
C LEU A 427 11.21 6.64 -23.64
N ALA A 428 10.37 5.70 -24.07
CA ALA A 428 9.05 5.98 -24.62
C ALA A 428 8.21 6.77 -23.59
N GLN A 429 7.45 7.77 -24.04
CA GLN A 429 6.56 8.54 -23.17
C GLN A 429 5.40 7.66 -22.68
N ALA A 430 4.92 7.90 -21.45
CA ALA A 430 3.69 7.24 -20.96
C ALA A 430 2.50 7.72 -21.81
N LYS A 431 1.79 6.78 -22.43
CA LYS A 431 0.59 7.08 -23.22
C LYS A 431 -0.57 7.35 -22.26
N VAL A 432 -1.25 8.48 -22.43
CA VAL A 432 -2.48 8.82 -21.72
C VAL A 432 -3.61 8.99 -22.74
N THR A 433 -4.75 8.37 -22.47
CA THR A 433 -5.99 8.55 -23.25
C THR A 433 -7.09 9.04 -22.33
N LEU A 434 -7.72 10.18 -22.64
CA LEU A 434 -8.82 10.79 -21.87
C LEU A 434 -10.15 10.62 -22.59
N CYS A 435 -11.10 9.93 -21.97
CA CYS A 435 -12.39 9.59 -22.55
C CYS A 435 -13.52 10.24 -21.76
N THR A 436 -14.16 11.24 -22.36
CA THR A 436 -15.32 11.92 -21.75
C THR A 436 -16.62 11.27 -22.21
N VAL A 437 -17.43 10.80 -21.26
CA VAL A 437 -18.76 10.27 -21.48
C VAL A 437 -19.78 11.42 -21.43
N LYS A 438 -20.61 11.53 -22.46
CA LYS A 438 -21.74 12.49 -22.53
C LYS A 438 -23.03 11.75 -22.85
N SER A 439 -24.16 12.25 -22.33
CA SER A 439 -25.47 11.81 -22.81
C SER A 439 -25.73 12.40 -24.20
N ALA A 440 -26.32 11.61 -25.10
CA ALA A 440 -26.74 12.11 -26.41
C ALA A 440 -27.84 13.18 -26.23
N PRO A 441 -27.79 14.31 -26.94
CA PRO A 441 -28.85 15.31 -26.86
C PRO A 441 -30.16 14.74 -27.45
N GLY A 442 -31.13 14.49 -26.57
CA GLY A 442 -32.57 14.37 -26.84
C GLY A 442 -33.02 13.38 -27.93
N SER A 443 -33.37 12.15 -27.54
CA SER A 443 -34.43 11.38 -28.22
C SER A 443 -35.63 11.24 -27.28
N VAL A 444 -36.32 12.35 -27.03
CA VAL A 444 -37.71 12.29 -26.56
C VAL A 444 -38.57 12.03 -27.79
N GLU A 445 -38.58 10.80 -28.30
CA GLU A 445 -39.65 10.35 -29.20
C GLU A 445 -39.77 8.83 -29.21
N ARG A 446 -40.93 8.39 -28.69
CA ARG A 446 -41.64 7.12 -28.85
C ARG A 446 -40.91 6.01 -29.63
N SER A 447 -40.37 5.02 -28.91
CA SER A 447 -40.28 3.66 -29.42
C SER A 447 -40.54 2.66 -28.29
N LYS A 448 -41.77 2.14 -28.24
CA LYS A 448 -42.08 0.88 -27.56
C LYS A 448 -41.58 -0.25 -28.48
N SER A 449 -40.33 -0.64 -28.34
CA SER A 449 -39.85 -1.92 -28.88
C SER A 449 -39.00 -2.63 -27.83
N PHE A 450 -39.47 -3.80 -27.40
CA PHE A 450 -38.69 -4.76 -26.61
C PHE A 450 -37.46 -5.17 -27.41
N GLY A 451 -36.30 -4.61 -27.06
CA GLY A 451 -35.01 -4.88 -27.67
C GLY A 451 -33.91 -4.21 -26.86
N ILE A 452 -32.77 -4.91 -26.75
CA ILE A 452 -31.59 -4.58 -25.93
C ILE A 452 -31.31 -3.06 -25.89
N PRO A 453 -31.18 -2.43 -24.71
CA PRO A 453 -30.96 -0.98 -24.63
C PRO A 453 -29.58 -0.63 -25.19
N SER A 454 -29.55 0.28 -26.16
CA SER A 454 -28.33 0.89 -26.69
C SER A 454 -27.74 1.84 -25.64
N PRO A 455 -26.44 1.75 -25.30
CA PRO A 455 -25.78 2.66 -24.36
C PRO A 455 -25.83 4.12 -24.87
N PRO A 456 -25.70 5.14 -24.00
CA PRO A 456 -25.71 6.54 -24.42
C PRO A 456 -24.71 6.77 -25.56
N ALA A 457 -25.15 7.39 -26.66
CA ALA A 457 -24.51 7.21 -27.97
C ALA A 457 -23.35 8.17 -28.32
N VAL A 458 -22.94 9.09 -27.43
CA VAL A 458 -22.00 10.17 -27.79
C VAL A 458 -20.83 10.28 -26.80
N TYR A 459 -19.62 9.96 -27.26
CA TYR A 459 -18.39 10.03 -26.47
C TYR A 459 -17.40 10.97 -27.14
N GLN A 460 -16.67 11.76 -26.36
CA GLN A 460 -15.70 12.71 -26.88
C GLN A 460 -14.31 12.41 -26.31
N LEU A 461 -13.36 12.15 -27.21
CA LEU A 461 -11.93 12.29 -26.93
C LEU A 461 -11.60 13.79 -27.00
N GLU A 462 -10.81 14.31 -26.07
CA GLU A 462 -10.44 15.73 -26.06
C GLU A 462 -9.80 16.13 -27.41
N GLY A 463 -10.45 17.05 -28.15
CA GLY A 463 -10.02 17.49 -29.49
C GLY A 463 -10.52 16.67 -30.69
N ALA A 464 -11.33 15.63 -30.53
CA ALA A 464 -11.83 14.77 -31.62
C ALA A 464 -13.37 14.84 -31.81
N PRO A 465 -13.90 14.47 -33.00
CA PRO A 465 -15.35 14.34 -33.21
C PRO A 465 -15.95 13.23 -32.33
N PRO A 466 -17.28 13.23 -32.10
CA PRO A 466 -17.92 12.20 -31.28
C PRO A 466 -17.77 10.80 -31.90
N TYR A 467 -17.34 9.82 -31.10
CA TYR A 467 -17.16 8.42 -31.50
C TYR A 467 -18.08 7.48 -30.70
N PRO A 468 -18.46 6.30 -31.24
CA PRO A 468 -19.07 5.22 -30.45
C PRO A 468 -18.10 4.71 -29.38
N MET A 469 -18.59 4.41 -28.18
CA MET A 469 -17.76 3.92 -27.06
C MET A 469 -16.93 2.68 -27.45
N ASP A 470 -17.56 1.77 -28.19
CA ASP A 470 -16.95 0.49 -28.57
C ASP A 470 -15.70 0.69 -29.42
N ASP A 471 -15.66 1.71 -30.27
CA ASP A 471 -14.49 2.00 -31.11
C ASP A 471 -13.36 2.65 -30.32
N LEU A 472 -13.68 3.46 -29.33
CA LEU A 472 -12.70 4.06 -28.43
C LEU A 472 -12.10 2.99 -27.49
N LEU A 473 -12.95 2.11 -26.95
CA LEU A 473 -12.53 1.00 -26.10
C LEU A 473 -11.73 -0.09 -26.84
N LYS A 474 -11.79 -0.16 -28.19
CA LYS A 474 -10.87 -0.99 -28.99
C LYS A 474 -9.42 -0.53 -28.93
N GLN A 475 -9.14 0.69 -28.47
CA GLN A 475 -7.78 1.20 -28.33
C GLN A 475 -7.07 0.70 -27.06
N LEU A 476 -7.80 0.05 -26.15
CA LEU A 476 -7.23 -0.57 -24.97
C LEU A 476 -6.26 -1.68 -25.36
N SER A 477 -5.16 -1.73 -24.62
CA SER A 477 -4.07 -2.66 -24.75
C SER A 477 -3.81 -3.38 -23.42
N SER A 478 -2.98 -4.41 -23.47
CA SER A 478 -2.61 -5.15 -22.27
C SER A 478 -1.69 -4.40 -21.32
N LEU A 479 -1.30 -3.15 -21.64
CA LEU A 479 -0.47 -2.28 -20.79
C LEU A 479 -1.29 -1.16 -20.13
N ASP A 480 -2.57 -1.03 -20.47
CA ASP A 480 -3.42 0.03 -19.96
C ASP A 480 -3.93 -0.29 -18.55
N VAL A 481 -3.86 0.72 -17.68
CA VAL A 481 -4.63 0.81 -16.44
C VAL A 481 -5.78 1.77 -16.69
N VAL A 482 -7.00 1.29 -16.49
CA VAL A 482 -8.22 2.09 -16.71
C VAL A 482 -8.58 2.82 -15.42
N LEU A 483 -8.46 4.14 -15.40
CA LEU A 483 -8.97 4.97 -14.31
C LEU A 483 -10.45 5.29 -14.60
N LEU A 484 -11.35 4.62 -13.89
CA LEU A 484 -12.79 4.73 -14.06
C LEU A 484 -13.39 5.60 -12.96
N ILE A 485 -13.85 6.78 -13.37
CA ILE A 485 -14.63 7.71 -12.56
C ILE A 485 -16.10 7.51 -12.97
N PRO A 486 -16.93 6.81 -12.17
CA PRO A 486 -18.31 6.51 -12.54
C PRO A 486 -19.08 7.78 -12.91
N PRO A 487 -19.75 7.82 -14.07
CA PRO A 487 -20.50 8.98 -14.53
C PRO A 487 -21.86 9.04 -13.81
N LEU A 488 -21.84 9.35 -12.51
CA LEU A 488 -22.99 9.27 -11.61
C LEU A 488 -24.19 10.11 -12.10
N ARG A 489 -23.92 11.17 -12.89
CA ARG A 489 -24.96 12.01 -13.52
C ARG A 489 -25.83 11.34 -14.56
N LEU A 490 -25.42 10.21 -15.13
CA LEU A 490 -26.23 9.49 -16.13
C LEU A 490 -27.43 8.75 -15.50
N GLY A 491 -27.52 8.73 -14.16
CA GLY A 491 -28.48 7.92 -13.43
C GLY A 491 -28.02 6.46 -13.31
N GLY A 492 -28.68 5.71 -12.42
CA GLY A 492 -28.19 4.41 -11.98
C GLY A 492 -27.96 3.40 -13.10
N ARG A 493 -28.96 3.23 -13.97
CA ARG A 493 -28.90 2.24 -15.05
C ARG A 493 -27.82 2.56 -16.09
N ALA A 494 -27.81 3.79 -16.60
CA ALA A 494 -26.87 4.19 -17.65
C ALA A 494 -25.42 4.26 -17.13
N CYS A 495 -25.22 4.67 -15.87
CA CYS A 495 -23.90 4.61 -15.23
C CYS A 495 -23.37 3.17 -15.19
N LEU A 496 -24.21 2.22 -14.76
CA LEU A 496 -23.83 0.81 -14.68
C LEU A 496 -23.58 0.19 -16.06
N ASP A 497 -24.35 0.56 -17.07
CA ASP A 497 -24.12 0.10 -18.45
C ASP A 497 -22.78 0.61 -19.00
N VAL A 498 -22.39 1.86 -18.67
CA VAL A 498 -21.06 2.41 -18.98
C VAL A 498 -19.95 1.63 -18.26
N VAL A 499 -20.10 1.38 -16.96
CA VAL A 499 -19.14 0.60 -16.17
C VAL A 499 -18.95 -0.78 -16.78
N ARG A 500 -20.05 -1.49 -17.08
CA ARG A 500 -20.01 -2.82 -17.72
C ARG A 500 -19.28 -2.81 -19.05
N ALA A 501 -19.56 -1.81 -19.90
CA ALA A 501 -18.91 -1.69 -21.20
C ALA A 501 -17.39 -1.50 -21.07
N VAL A 502 -16.96 -0.60 -20.17
CA VAL A 502 -15.54 -0.33 -19.90
C VAL A 502 -14.83 -1.56 -19.33
N VAL A 503 -15.43 -2.20 -18.33
CA VAL A 503 -14.87 -3.38 -17.66
C VAL A 503 -14.77 -4.57 -18.62
N HIS A 504 -15.81 -4.80 -19.42
CA HIS A 504 -15.78 -5.83 -20.46
C HIS A 504 -14.70 -5.55 -21.50
N ALA A 505 -14.51 -4.31 -21.92
CA ALA A 505 -13.44 -3.97 -22.85
C ALA A 505 -12.05 -4.13 -22.23
N ALA A 506 -11.86 -3.75 -20.97
CA ALA A 506 -10.63 -3.98 -20.23
C ALA A 506 -10.30 -5.48 -20.13
N ALA A 507 -11.31 -6.32 -19.87
CA ALA A 507 -11.16 -7.77 -19.86
C ALA A 507 -10.74 -8.31 -21.24
N ARG A 508 -11.40 -7.89 -22.32
CA ARG A 508 -11.05 -8.31 -23.69
C ARG A 508 -9.64 -7.89 -24.10
N ALA A 509 -9.22 -6.70 -23.70
CA ALA A 509 -7.88 -6.18 -24.00
C ALA A 509 -6.78 -6.80 -23.12
N ASN A 510 -7.16 -7.60 -22.11
CA ASN A 510 -6.27 -8.09 -21.07
C ASN A 510 -5.49 -6.94 -20.41
N ALA A 511 -6.19 -5.83 -20.15
CA ALA A 511 -5.65 -4.63 -19.51
C ALA A 511 -5.05 -4.99 -18.15
N TRP A 512 -4.07 -4.20 -17.69
CA TRP A 512 -3.41 -4.43 -16.40
C TRP A 512 -4.40 -4.36 -15.25
N GLY A 513 -5.36 -3.44 -15.31
CA GLY A 513 -6.48 -3.41 -14.39
C GLY A 513 -7.31 -2.13 -14.42
N VAL A 514 -8.22 -2.01 -13.45
CA VAL A 514 -9.16 -0.89 -13.30
C VAL A 514 -8.98 -0.23 -11.94
N VAL A 515 -8.77 1.08 -11.91
CA VAL A 515 -8.87 1.91 -10.70
C VAL A 515 -10.26 2.54 -10.68
N LEU A 516 -11.10 2.15 -9.73
CA LEU A 516 -12.49 2.60 -9.61
C LEU A 516 -12.61 3.64 -8.49
N VAL A 517 -13.30 4.76 -8.76
CA VAL A 517 -13.78 5.68 -7.71
C VAL A 517 -15.06 5.17 -7.08
N SER A 518 -15.09 5.14 -5.75
CA SER A 518 -16.26 4.79 -4.92
C SER A 518 -16.35 5.74 -3.71
N SER A 519 -17.28 5.50 -2.78
CA SER A 519 -17.51 6.33 -1.58
C SER A 519 -17.12 5.58 -0.30
N ILE A 520 -16.63 6.29 0.72
CA ILE A 520 -16.22 5.70 2.02
C ILE A 520 -17.36 4.98 2.76
N PHE A 521 -18.62 5.30 2.46
CA PHE A 521 -19.78 4.69 3.11
C PHE A 521 -20.37 3.48 2.35
N VAL A 522 -19.71 2.99 1.30
CA VAL A 522 -20.20 1.80 0.59
C VAL A 522 -20.08 0.55 1.47
N GLY A 523 -21.20 -0.15 1.65
CA GLY A 523 -21.31 -1.30 2.55
C GLY A 523 -21.50 -0.94 4.03
N SER A 524 -21.70 0.35 4.36
CA SER A 524 -22.09 0.74 5.71
C SER A 524 -23.52 0.27 6.01
N PRO A 525 -23.78 -0.39 7.15
CA PRO A 525 -25.12 -0.83 7.53
C PRO A 525 -25.93 0.38 8.02
N THR A 526 -26.49 1.16 7.09
CA THR A 526 -27.43 2.24 7.43
C THR A 526 -28.82 1.67 7.69
N LEU A 527 -29.60 2.30 8.59
CA LEU A 527 -30.97 1.87 8.91
C LEU A 527 -31.93 2.01 7.72
N GLN A 528 -31.59 2.86 6.75
CA GLN A 528 -32.29 3.00 5.50
C GLN A 528 -31.45 2.43 4.36
N GLN A 529 -32.04 1.50 3.59
CA GLN A 529 -31.47 1.02 2.33
C GLN A 529 -31.35 2.19 1.36
N SER A 530 -30.10 2.63 1.13
CA SER A 530 -29.81 3.70 0.19
C SER A 530 -29.67 3.12 -1.22
N VAL A 531 -30.62 3.45 -2.09
CA VAL A 531 -30.58 3.08 -3.53
C VAL A 531 -29.28 3.52 -4.23
N ILE A 532 -28.62 4.59 -3.76
CA ILE A 532 -27.41 5.14 -4.40
C ILE A 532 -26.14 4.47 -3.84
N LEU A 533 -26.09 4.14 -2.55
CA LEU A 533 -24.98 3.36 -2.00
C LEU A 533 -25.04 1.91 -2.51
N GLU A 534 -26.23 1.34 -2.64
CA GLU A 534 -26.46 0.05 -3.31
C GLU A 534 -26.01 0.09 -4.77
N GLN A 535 -26.21 1.21 -5.48
CA GLN A 535 -25.71 1.38 -6.84
C GLN A 535 -24.17 1.37 -6.89
N LEU A 536 -23.50 2.08 -5.98
CA LEU A 536 -22.03 2.05 -5.91
C LEU A 536 -21.52 0.66 -5.51
N GLU A 537 -22.22 -0.04 -4.63
CA GLU A 537 -21.93 -1.43 -4.27
C GLU A 537 -22.10 -2.38 -5.47
N GLU A 538 -23.15 -2.20 -6.28
CA GLU A 538 -23.36 -2.95 -7.53
C GLU A 538 -22.24 -2.67 -8.55
N ILE A 539 -21.79 -1.41 -8.65
CA ILE A 539 -20.64 -1.02 -9.48
C ILE A 539 -19.36 -1.70 -8.98
N GLU A 540 -19.08 -1.66 -7.66
CA GLU A 540 -17.94 -2.37 -7.07
C GLU A 540 -18.02 -3.87 -7.35
N GLY A 541 -19.21 -4.47 -7.19
CA GLY A 541 -19.48 -5.89 -7.47
C GLY A 541 -19.25 -6.26 -8.94
N CYS A 542 -19.65 -5.39 -9.87
CA CYS A 542 -19.41 -5.56 -11.30
C CYS A 542 -17.90 -5.61 -11.62
N VAL A 543 -17.10 -4.74 -11.02
CA VAL A 543 -15.64 -4.75 -11.22
C VAL A 543 -15.01 -5.97 -10.55
N LYS A 544 -15.39 -6.28 -9.31
CA LYS A 544 -14.89 -7.43 -8.53
C LYS A 544 -15.13 -8.77 -9.22
N SER A 545 -16.30 -8.94 -9.87
CA SER A 545 -16.70 -10.17 -10.56
C SER A 545 -16.22 -10.29 -12.01
N SER A 546 -15.59 -9.25 -12.56
CA SER A 546 -15.22 -9.19 -13.97
C SER A 546 -14.03 -10.07 -14.39
N GLY A 547 -13.26 -10.58 -13.43
CA GLY A 547 -11.98 -11.24 -13.68
C GLY A 547 -10.83 -10.28 -14.03
N VAL A 548 -11.12 -8.98 -14.22
CA VAL A 548 -10.10 -7.93 -14.38
C VAL A 548 -9.55 -7.58 -13.00
N SER A 549 -8.25 -7.34 -12.94
CA SER A 549 -7.62 -6.87 -11.71
C SER A 549 -8.07 -5.45 -11.38
N TYR A 550 -8.29 -5.15 -10.11
CA TYR A 550 -8.88 -3.87 -9.72
C TYR A 550 -8.21 -3.24 -8.50
N THR A 551 -8.41 -1.94 -8.34
CA THR A 551 -8.20 -1.19 -7.11
C THR A 551 -9.40 -0.28 -6.94
N ILE A 552 -10.02 -0.27 -5.76
CA ILE A 552 -11.15 0.63 -5.48
C ILE A 552 -10.68 1.69 -4.51
N LEU A 553 -10.77 2.96 -4.90
CA LEU A 553 -10.52 4.11 -4.03
C LEU A 553 -11.86 4.70 -3.59
N ARG A 554 -12.18 4.53 -2.32
CA ARG A 554 -13.33 5.09 -1.63
C ARG A 554 -12.98 6.48 -1.12
N LEU A 555 -13.61 7.50 -1.69
CA LEU A 555 -13.33 8.91 -1.45
C LEU A 555 -14.42 9.54 -0.56
N PRO A 556 -14.11 10.63 0.17
CA PRO A 556 -15.02 11.26 1.10
C PRO A 556 -15.76 12.43 0.42
N LEU A 557 -16.44 13.28 1.20
CA LEU A 557 -16.99 14.54 0.70
C LEU A 557 -15.84 15.50 0.32
N PHE A 558 -16.00 16.22 -0.79
CA PHE A 558 -14.96 17.15 -1.23
C PHE A 558 -15.10 18.51 -0.54
N MET A 559 -13.97 19.14 -0.18
CA MET A 559 -13.95 20.47 0.44
C MET A 559 -14.64 21.52 -0.45
N GLU A 560 -14.56 21.37 -1.77
CA GLU A 560 -15.23 22.23 -2.76
C GLU A 560 -16.76 22.26 -2.63
N TYR A 561 -17.37 21.32 -1.90
CA TYR A 561 -18.77 21.37 -1.47
C TYR A 561 -19.13 22.72 -0.85
N PHE A 562 -18.27 23.30 0.00
CA PHE A 562 -18.57 24.57 0.66
C PHE A 562 -18.59 25.78 -0.28
N LEU A 563 -18.14 25.61 -1.54
CA LEU A 563 -18.25 26.62 -2.60
C LEU A 563 -19.56 26.52 -3.40
N ALA A 564 -20.33 25.44 -3.23
CA ALA A 564 -21.62 25.24 -3.88
C ALA A 564 -22.81 25.66 -2.99
N LEU A 565 -22.57 25.80 -1.68
CA LEU A 565 -23.59 26.16 -0.70
C LEU A 565 -24.14 27.57 -0.88
N SER A 566 -25.40 27.76 -0.47
CA SER A 566 -26.11 29.03 -0.50
C SER A 566 -26.80 29.33 0.83
N CYS A 567 -26.85 30.61 1.21
CA CYS A 567 -27.61 31.05 2.37
C CYS A 567 -29.11 31.15 2.05
N CYS A 568 -29.96 30.90 3.05
CA CYS A 568 -31.40 31.14 2.93
C CYS A 568 -31.74 32.60 3.25
N ASP A 569 -32.44 33.27 2.33
CA ASP A 569 -33.16 34.50 2.63
C ASP A 569 -34.51 34.14 3.26
N GLU A 570 -34.63 34.28 4.57
CA GLU A 570 -35.95 34.42 5.20
C GLU A 570 -36.37 35.89 5.16
N VAL A 571 -36.92 36.32 4.02
CA VAL A 571 -37.79 37.51 4.00
C VAL A 571 -38.99 37.19 3.12
N GLY A 572 -40.01 36.61 3.76
CA GLY A 572 -41.37 36.76 3.28
C GLY A 572 -41.82 38.20 3.52
N SER A 573 -42.11 38.92 2.43
CA SER A 573 -43.16 39.92 2.31
C SER A 573 -43.28 40.98 3.44
N LEU A 574 -42.57 42.09 3.29
CA LEU A 574 -42.99 43.40 3.81
C LEU A 574 -42.76 44.47 2.72
N ASP A 575 -43.49 44.32 1.60
CA ASP A 575 -43.68 45.39 0.61
C ASP A 575 -45.19 45.54 0.32
N GLU A 576 -45.99 45.69 1.38
CA GLU A 576 -47.30 46.36 1.31
C GLU A 576 -47.60 47.03 2.66
N GLU A 577 -46.90 48.11 3.00
CA GLU A 577 -47.43 49.17 3.88
C GLU A 577 -46.51 50.40 3.90
N LYS A 578 -46.59 51.21 2.84
CA LYS A 578 -46.40 52.66 2.93
C LYS A 578 -47.47 53.34 2.09
N ARG A 579 -48.69 53.39 2.62
CA ARG A 579 -49.66 54.42 2.27
C ARG A 579 -49.20 55.74 2.89
N GLU A 580 -48.72 56.63 2.05
CA GLU A 580 -48.97 58.06 2.23
C GLU A 580 -50.46 58.32 1.95
N LEU A 581 -51.13 58.99 2.88
CA LEU A 581 -52.39 59.71 2.67
C LEU A 581 -52.05 61.20 2.89
N PRO A 582 -52.71 62.17 2.19
CA PRO A 582 -54.17 62.28 2.23
C PRO A 582 -54.87 62.82 0.96
N PHE A 583 -56.16 62.51 0.81
CA PHE A 583 -57.30 63.48 0.72
C PHE A 583 -58.57 62.84 0.11
N ARG A 584 -59.71 63.03 0.82
CA ARG A 584 -61.13 63.18 0.37
C ARG A 584 -61.78 62.10 -0.53
N ASP A 585 -63.04 61.72 -0.42
CA ASP A 585 -64.26 62.26 0.21
C ASP A 585 -65.25 61.11 0.52
N GLU A 586 -66.13 61.39 1.49
CA GLU A 586 -67.50 60.92 1.75
C GLU A 586 -68.09 59.71 0.98
N ALA A 587 -68.61 58.71 1.72
CA ALA A 587 -70.05 58.44 1.88
C ALA A 587 -70.40 57.02 2.36
N LYS A 588 -71.05 56.96 3.54
CA LYS A 588 -72.25 56.16 3.92
C LYS A 588 -72.25 54.61 4.00
N PHE A 589 -73.08 54.17 4.97
CA PHE A 589 -73.66 52.84 5.28
C PHE A 589 -72.77 51.88 6.07
N GLU A 590 -72.91 51.73 7.39
CA GLU A 590 -74.02 51.13 8.20
C GLU A 590 -74.45 49.72 7.74
N SER A 591 -73.98 48.68 8.44
CA SER A 591 -74.72 47.88 9.45
C SER A 591 -73.90 46.60 9.74
N GLU A 592 -73.43 46.31 10.94
CA GLU A 592 -74.14 45.85 12.14
C GLU A 592 -74.71 44.41 12.03
N VAL A 593 -74.57 43.69 13.16
CA VAL A 593 -75.28 42.46 13.60
C VAL A 593 -74.60 41.09 13.39
N GLU A 594 -73.75 40.76 14.37
CA GLU A 594 -73.93 39.69 15.37
C GLU A 594 -74.78 38.42 15.08
N ALA A 595 -74.18 37.29 15.49
CA ALA A 595 -74.73 36.26 16.40
C ALA A 595 -75.31 34.93 15.86
N ARG A 596 -74.74 33.87 16.48
CA ARG A 596 -75.37 32.67 17.09
C ARG A 596 -75.52 31.37 16.27
N THR A 597 -74.66 30.41 16.67
CA THR A 597 -74.96 29.05 17.21
C THR A 597 -76.07 28.21 16.59
N GLN A 598 -75.72 26.99 16.12
CA GLN A 598 -75.89 25.68 16.78
C GLN A 598 -76.17 24.51 15.80
N ASP A 599 -75.51 23.39 16.11
CA ASP A 599 -75.87 21.97 15.99
C ASP A 599 -75.92 21.19 14.65
N GLU A 600 -74.98 20.24 14.61
CA GLU A 600 -75.09 18.79 14.38
C GLU A 600 -75.72 18.19 13.10
N VAL A 601 -74.93 17.29 12.48
CA VAL A 601 -75.19 15.87 12.16
C VAL A 601 -74.57 15.47 10.80
N GLU A 602 -73.87 14.34 10.88
CA GLU A 602 -73.23 13.47 9.89
C GLU A 602 -73.81 13.43 8.46
N ALA A 603 -72.91 13.42 7.47
CA ALA A 603 -72.83 12.39 6.43
C ALA A 603 -71.63 12.68 5.50
N GLY A 604 -70.81 11.67 5.25
CA GLY A 604 -69.64 11.79 4.38
C GLY A 604 -70.01 11.98 2.91
N GLU A 605 -69.12 12.66 2.19
CA GLU A 605 -68.58 12.23 0.89
C GLU A 605 -67.62 13.30 0.34
N ILE A 606 -66.34 12.93 0.32
CA ILE A 606 -65.34 13.15 -0.75
C ILE A 606 -65.48 14.47 -1.52
N LYS A 607 -64.78 15.51 -1.05
CA LYS A 607 -64.43 16.67 -1.87
C LYS A 607 -62.92 16.92 -1.81
N ALA A 608 -62.29 16.80 -2.96
CA ALA A 608 -60.89 17.03 -3.22
C ALA A 608 -60.44 18.39 -2.65
N MET A 609 -59.50 18.36 -1.73
CA MET A 609 -58.78 19.52 -1.22
C MET A 609 -57.38 19.07 -0.79
N VAL A 610 -56.39 19.92 -1.06
CA VAL A 610 -54.99 19.84 -0.61
C VAL A 610 -54.14 18.85 -1.45
N SER A 611 -52.97 19.19 -1.99
CA SER A 611 -51.92 20.04 -1.43
C SER A 611 -51.16 20.88 -2.46
N SER A 612 -50.88 22.12 -2.06
CA SER A 612 -49.71 22.89 -2.50
C SER A 612 -48.44 22.04 -2.43
N PRO A 613 -47.39 22.30 -3.25
CA PRO A 613 -46.13 21.56 -3.14
C PRO A 613 -45.57 21.71 -1.72
N PRO A 614 -44.96 20.67 -1.14
CA PRO A 614 -44.45 20.73 0.22
C PRO A 614 -43.43 21.86 0.30
N SER A 615 -43.63 22.76 1.26
CA SER A 615 -42.64 23.72 1.72
C SER A 615 -41.29 23.03 1.84
N HIS A 616 -40.27 23.56 1.15
CA HIS A 616 -38.89 23.06 1.19
C HIS A 616 -38.48 22.77 2.65
N ILE A 617 -38.35 21.49 3.01
CA ILE A 617 -37.78 21.08 4.29
C ILE A 617 -36.34 21.58 4.28
N MET A 618 -36.04 22.54 5.14
CA MET A 618 -34.68 23.04 5.33
C MET A 618 -33.88 22.01 6.12
N TRP A 619 -32.65 21.75 5.69
CA TRP A 619 -31.71 20.91 6.45
C TRP A 619 -30.46 21.71 6.84
N PRO A 620 -30.50 22.44 7.98
CA PRO A 620 -29.41 23.31 8.40
C PRO A 620 -28.14 22.53 8.75
N LEU A 621 -26.98 23.02 8.30
CA LEU A 621 -25.70 22.33 8.57
C LEU A 621 -25.33 22.26 10.07
N LEU A 622 -25.85 23.16 10.91
CA LEU A 622 -25.65 23.14 12.37
C LEU A 622 -26.87 22.65 13.16
N GLU A 623 -27.75 21.84 12.56
CA GLU A 623 -28.70 21.05 13.33
C GLU A 623 -27.96 20.14 14.34
N PRO A 624 -28.44 19.93 15.59
CA PRO A 624 -27.66 19.26 16.65
C PRO A 624 -27.06 17.90 16.28
N SER A 625 -27.79 17.10 15.51
CA SER A 625 -27.37 15.80 15.01
C SER A 625 -26.16 15.90 14.08
N LEU A 626 -26.19 16.82 13.11
CA LEU A 626 -25.13 17.04 12.13
C LEU A 626 -23.97 17.90 12.67
N ALA A 627 -24.26 18.84 13.55
CA ALA A 627 -23.27 19.72 14.18
C ALA A 627 -22.21 18.95 14.97
N SER A 628 -22.63 17.85 15.60
CA SER A 628 -21.78 16.95 16.39
C SER A 628 -21.25 15.76 15.58
N ALA A 629 -21.73 15.54 14.36
CA ALA A 629 -21.25 14.49 13.49
C ALA A 629 -19.87 14.83 12.91
N ARG A 630 -18.98 13.84 12.84
CA ARG A 630 -17.69 13.97 12.14
C ARG A 630 -17.92 13.84 10.63
N ILE A 631 -17.35 14.78 9.89
CA ILE A 631 -17.36 14.83 8.44
C ILE A 631 -15.94 14.56 7.94
N TYR A 632 -15.84 13.62 7.00
CA TYR A 632 -14.60 13.27 6.33
C TYR A 632 -14.47 14.12 5.06
N LEU A 633 -13.30 14.72 4.87
CA LEU A 633 -13.04 15.69 3.82
C LEU A 633 -11.75 15.38 3.06
N MET A 634 -11.73 15.75 1.78
CA MET A 634 -10.55 15.78 0.90
C MET A 634 -10.71 16.89 -0.13
N SER A 635 -9.61 17.49 -0.61
CA SER A 635 -9.70 18.42 -1.75
C SER A 635 -9.85 17.65 -3.07
N LEU A 636 -10.55 18.22 -4.06
CA LEU A 636 -10.61 17.63 -5.42
C LEU A 636 -9.22 17.43 -6.04
N GLU A 637 -8.30 18.35 -5.75
CA GLU A 637 -6.92 18.30 -6.23
C GLU A 637 -6.17 17.08 -5.65
N ASP A 638 -6.31 16.84 -4.34
CA ASP A 638 -5.69 15.68 -3.70
C ASP A 638 -6.34 14.37 -4.18
N ALA A 639 -7.65 14.35 -4.36
CA ALA A 639 -8.34 13.19 -4.94
C ALA A 639 -7.81 12.83 -6.33
N ALA A 640 -7.59 13.84 -7.18
CA ALA A 640 -7.00 13.65 -8.51
C ALA A 640 -5.56 13.11 -8.42
N LYS A 641 -4.72 13.68 -7.53
CA LYS A 641 -3.35 13.19 -7.29
C LYS A 641 -3.34 11.73 -6.82
N ALA A 642 -4.21 11.39 -5.87
CA ALA A 642 -4.34 10.03 -5.32
C ALA A 642 -4.77 9.02 -6.38
N LEU A 643 -5.76 9.37 -7.21
CA LEU A 643 -6.25 8.52 -8.29
C LEU A 643 -5.16 8.24 -9.34
N VAL A 644 -4.44 9.28 -9.76
CA VAL A 644 -3.39 9.16 -10.75
C VAL A 644 -2.18 8.41 -10.19
N ALA A 645 -1.79 8.68 -8.94
CA ALA A 645 -0.77 7.91 -8.24
C ALA A 645 -1.16 6.43 -8.21
N ALA A 646 -2.36 6.10 -7.72
CA ALA A 646 -2.84 4.73 -7.64
C ALA A 646 -2.88 4.00 -8.99
N ALA A 647 -3.15 4.72 -10.09
CA ALA A 647 -3.13 4.14 -11.43
C ALA A 647 -1.71 3.86 -11.93
N PHE A 648 -0.75 4.77 -11.71
CA PHE A 648 0.66 4.55 -12.08
C PHE A 648 1.37 3.55 -11.17
N THR A 649 0.92 3.40 -9.92
CA THR A 649 1.39 2.41 -8.96
C THR A 649 0.45 1.21 -8.83
N PHE A 650 -0.42 0.99 -9.81
CA PHE A 650 -1.47 -0.05 -9.77
C PHE A 650 -1.01 -1.43 -9.29
N PRO A 651 0.17 -1.97 -9.70
CA PRO A 651 0.65 -3.25 -9.20
C PRO A 651 0.78 -3.33 -7.67
N LEU A 652 1.02 -2.22 -6.98
CA LEU A 652 1.11 -2.13 -5.52
C LEU A 652 -0.26 -2.15 -4.83
N HIS A 653 -1.35 -1.99 -5.59
CA HIS A 653 -2.70 -1.79 -5.07
C HIS A 653 -3.70 -2.81 -5.62
N ARG A 654 -3.21 -3.76 -6.41
CA ARG A 654 -4.01 -4.80 -7.05
C ARG A 654 -4.80 -5.60 -6.02
N GLY A 655 -6.11 -5.74 -6.25
CA GLY A 655 -7.05 -6.46 -5.40
C GLY A 655 -7.45 -5.73 -4.13
N LYS A 656 -7.02 -4.48 -3.91
CA LYS A 656 -7.29 -3.73 -2.68
C LYS A 656 -8.47 -2.76 -2.85
N THR A 657 -9.27 -2.63 -1.79
CA THR A 657 -10.22 -1.54 -1.59
C THR A 657 -9.67 -0.64 -0.52
N LYS A 658 -9.61 0.67 -0.76
CA LYS A 658 -8.99 1.63 0.13
C LYS A 658 -9.88 2.83 0.39
N GLU A 659 -10.10 3.14 1.65
CA GLU A 659 -10.70 4.36 2.16
C GLU A 659 -9.62 5.42 2.36
N LEU A 660 -9.84 6.59 1.77
CA LEU A 660 -8.89 7.69 1.75
C LEU A 660 -9.59 9.01 2.09
N TYR A 661 -9.09 9.73 3.08
CA TYR A 661 -9.51 11.10 3.41
C TYR A 661 -8.34 11.86 4.01
N THR A 662 -8.33 13.20 3.93
CA THR A 662 -7.22 14.03 4.42
C THR A 662 -7.57 14.83 5.67
N SER A 663 -8.85 14.92 6.01
CA SER A 663 -9.33 15.62 7.20
C SER A 663 -10.59 14.94 7.75
N SER A 664 -10.70 14.90 9.08
CA SER A 664 -11.90 14.46 9.80
C SER A 664 -12.23 15.50 10.87
N VAL A 665 -13.33 16.23 10.69
CA VAL A 665 -13.69 17.41 11.52
C VAL A 665 -15.20 17.44 11.77
N THR A 666 -15.64 18.05 12.88
CA THR A 666 -17.09 18.27 13.08
C THR A 666 -17.58 19.46 12.26
N MET A 667 -18.89 19.55 11.99
CA MET A 667 -19.44 20.72 11.29
C MET A 667 -19.26 22.03 12.08
N THR A 668 -19.17 21.94 13.41
CA THR A 668 -18.81 23.07 14.28
C THR A 668 -17.36 23.54 14.04
N ASP A 669 -16.43 22.59 13.89
CA ASP A 669 -15.04 22.90 13.54
C ASP A 669 -14.93 23.51 12.14
N VAL A 670 -15.72 23.00 11.18
CA VAL A 670 -15.82 23.56 9.83
C VAL A 670 -16.21 25.03 9.89
N GLN A 671 -17.28 25.39 10.61
CA GLN A 671 -17.67 26.80 10.76
C GLN A 671 -16.54 27.63 11.37
N ARG A 672 -15.87 27.11 12.41
CA ARG A 672 -14.79 27.82 13.10
C ARG A 672 -13.61 28.11 12.16
N ILE A 673 -13.20 27.13 11.36
CA ILE A 673 -12.08 27.24 10.41
C ILE A 673 -12.43 28.19 9.27
N LEU A 674 -13.61 28.05 8.66
CA LEU A 674 -14.08 28.98 7.63
C LEU A 674 -14.19 30.42 8.17
N GLN A 675 -14.69 30.59 9.40
CA GLN A 675 -14.80 31.91 10.03
C GLN A 675 -13.44 32.56 10.31
N ARG A 676 -12.42 31.77 10.66
CA ARG A 676 -11.06 32.25 10.92
C ARG A 676 -10.47 32.99 9.71
N HIS A 677 -10.72 32.46 8.52
CA HIS A 677 -10.17 32.95 7.25
C HIS A 677 -11.16 33.83 6.46
N ALA A 678 -12.41 33.94 6.93
CA ALA A 678 -13.41 34.80 6.32
C ALA A 678 -13.06 36.29 6.43
N SER A 679 -13.61 37.11 5.52
CA SER A 679 -13.44 38.57 5.61
C SER A 679 -14.02 39.10 6.93
N LYS A 680 -13.27 39.95 7.67
CA LYS A 680 -13.69 40.51 8.97
C LYS A 680 -15.07 41.16 8.97
N ALA A 681 -15.55 41.63 7.82
CA ALA A 681 -16.84 42.29 7.67
C ALA A 681 -18.05 41.34 7.53
N ARG A 682 -17.84 40.01 7.44
CA ARG A 682 -18.90 39.06 7.10
C ARG A 682 -18.77 37.75 7.90
N PRO A 683 -19.69 37.48 8.84
CA PRO A 683 -19.67 36.22 9.60
C PRO A 683 -20.15 35.05 8.72
N VAL A 684 -19.51 33.89 8.86
CA VAL A 684 -19.93 32.61 8.27
C VAL A 684 -20.93 31.97 9.23
N ARG A 685 -22.20 31.80 8.79
CA ARG A 685 -23.29 31.24 9.60
C ARG A 685 -23.86 29.98 8.98
N LEU A 686 -23.29 28.82 9.29
CA LEU A 686 -23.74 27.51 8.76
C LEU A 686 -25.11 27.08 9.32
N SER A 687 -25.58 27.67 10.42
CA SER A 687 -26.93 27.42 10.97
C SER A 687 -28.08 27.90 10.06
N ARG A 688 -27.79 28.78 9.09
CA ARG A 688 -28.76 29.28 8.11
C ARG A 688 -28.49 28.78 6.69
N VAL A 689 -27.52 27.89 6.55
CA VAL A 689 -27.15 27.28 5.28
C VAL A 689 -27.85 25.94 5.20
N ASP A 690 -28.70 25.81 4.20
CA ASP A 690 -29.31 24.53 3.87
C ASP A 690 -28.27 23.67 3.13
N ALA A 691 -28.01 22.48 3.68
CA ALA A 691 -27.04 21.53 3.18
C ALA A 691 -27.26 21.11 1.72
N LEU A 692 -28.51 21.19 1.23
CA LEU A 692 -28.88 20.71 -0.10
C LEU A 692 -29.38 21.83 -1.02
N LYS A 693 -29.40 23.09 -0.55
CA LYS A 693 -29.92 24.22 -1.33
C LYS A 693 -28.87 24.80 -2.26
N GLU A 694 -29.28 24.96 -3.51
CA GLU A 694 -28.43 25.41 -4.61
C GLU A 694 -28.84 26.80 -5.10
N ARG A 695 -27.86 27.58 -5.56
CA ARG A 695 -28.12 28.84 -6.27
C ARG A 695 -28.21 28.56 -7.77
N GLN A 696 -29.25 29.06 -8.44
CA GLN A 696 -29.37 28.99 -9.91
C GLN A 696 -28.09 29.52 -10.59
N GLY A 697 -27.50 28.73 -11.49
CA GLY A 697 -26.24 29.04 -12.19
C GLY A 697 -24.94 28.69 -11.45
N ARG A 698 -25.02 28.25 -10.19
CA ARG A 698 -23.92 27.66 -9.39
C ARG A 698 -24.34 26.32 -8.80
N GLU A 699 -24.91 25.54 -9.66
CA GLU A 699 -25.46 24.26 -9.29
C GLU A 699 -24.34 23.28 -8.93
N PHE A 700 -24.62 22.28 -8.09
CA PHE A 700 -23.64 21.31 -7.57
C PHE A 700 -22.70 20.80 -8.67
N TRP A 701 -23.22 20.65 -9.89
CA TRP A 701 -22.51 20.05 -11.01
C TRP A 701 -21.36 20.86 -11.61
N ARG A 702 -21.19 22.16 -11.31
CA ARG A 702 -20.01 22.90 -11.77
C ARG A 702 -18.78 22.68 -10.89
N VAL A 703 -18.98 22.23 -9.66
CA VAL A 703 -17.94 22.25 -8.61
C VAL A 703 -17.85 20.92 -7.84
N ALA A 704 -18.92 20.14 -7.78
CA ALA A 704 -19.00 18.86 -7.06
C ALA A 704 -19.05 17.66 -8.00
N TYR A 705 -18.38 16.59 -7.56
CA TYR A 705 -18.47 15.26 -8.15
C TYR A 705 -19.71 14.50 -7.65
N TRP A 706 -19.94 14.53 -6.33
CA TRP A 706 -21.08 13.85 -5.72
C TRP A 706 -22.41 14.53 -6.08
N PRO A 707 -23.40 13.81 -6.64
CA PRO A 707 -24.74 14.36 -6.85
C PRO A 707 -25.40 14.79 -5.53
N ARG A 708 -26.40 15.68 -5.61
CA ARG A 708 -27.16 16.15 -4.43
C ARG A 708 -27.67 14.99 -3.57
N ALA A 709 -28.26 13.97 -4.18
CA ALA A 709 -28.79 12.81 -3.47
C ALA A 709 -27.69 11.96 -2.80
N HIS A 710 -26.49 11.85 -3.40
CA HIS A 710 -25.36 11.19 -2.75
C HIS A 710 -24.82 12.01 -1.57
N THR A 711 -24.75 13.34 -1.74
CA THR A 711 -24.33 14.25 -0.67
C THR A 711 -25.28 14.16 0.52
N GLN A 712 -26.58 14.08 0.27
CA GLN A 712 -27.57 13.90 1.33
C GLN A 712 -27.28 12.64 2.16
N GLN A 713 -27.13 11.51 1.47
CA GLN A 713 -26.89 10.24 2.14
C GLN A 713 -25.53 10.20 2.85
N PHE A 714 -24.51 10.83 2.28
CA PHE A 714 -23.22 10.96 2.94
C PHE A 714 -23.37 11.65 4.31
N LEU A 715 -24.14 12.74 4.37
CA LEU A 715 -24.40 13.48 5.60
C LEU A 715 -25.26 12.66 6.58
N GLU A 716 -26.27 11.93 6.09
CA GLU A 716 -27.09 11.00 6.90
C GLU A 716 -26.22 9.90 7.52
N CYS A 717 -25.35 9.26 6.72
CA CYS A 717 -24.40 8.24 7.20
C CYS A 717 -23.45 8.80 8.27
N ALA A 718 -22.96 10.03 8.10
CA ALA A 718 -22.10 10.66 9.09
C ALA A 718 -22.82 10.88 10.43
N VAL A 719 -24.11 11.23 10.40
CA VAL A 719 -24.95 11.36 11.60
C VAL A 719 -25.20 10.01 12.26
N GLU A 720 -25.54 8.98 11.48
CA GLU A 720 -25.75 7.62 12.00
C GLU A 720 -24.47 7.07 12.63
N PHE A 721 -23.34 7.21 11.95
CA PHE A 721 -22.04 6.81 12.48
C PHE A 721 -21.73 7.50 13.81
N ALA A 722 -21.97 8.81 13.91
CA ALA A 722 -21.76 9.56 15.15
C ALA A 722 -22.69 9.11 16.29
N ARG A 723 -23.93 8.70 15.96
CA ARG A 723 -24.88 8.16 16.94
C ARG A 723 -24.43 6.80 17.46
N ASP A 724 -24.06 5.88 16.58
CA ASP A 724 -23.64 4.52 16.95
C ASP A 724 -22.38 4.56 17.82
N VAL A 725 -21.45 5.45 17.46
CA VAL A 725 -20.28 5.81 18.25
C VAL A 725 -20.67 6.27 19.67
N ARG A 726 -21.66 7.17 19.80
CA ARG A 726 -22.14 7.66 21.10
C ARG A 726 -22.76 6.54 21.92
N THR A 727 -23.59 5.70 21.31
CA THR A 727 -24.20 4.54 21.98
C THR A 727 -23.15 3.54 22.48
N ALA A 728 -22.06 3.33 21.72
CA ALA A 728 -20.95 2.49 22.16
C ALA A 728 -20.20 3.10 23.35
N ALA A 729 -19.93 4.42 23.34
CA ALA A 729 -19.34 5.12 24.48
C ALA A 729 -20.22 5.03 25.73
N ASP A 730 -21.51 5.31 25.61
CA ASP A 730 -22.47 5.26 26.72
C ASP A 730 -22.54 3.84 27.32
N SER A 731 -22.53 2.82 26.46
CA SER A 731 -22.53 1.41 26.89
C SER A 731 -21.26 1.02 27.66
N ALA A 732 -20.10 1.51 27.24
CA ALA A 732 -18.83 1.25 27.91
C ALA A 732 -18.69 2.03 29.23
N ALA A 733 -19.22 3.26 29.29
CA ALA A 733 -19.28 4.04 30.52
C ALA A 733 -20.11 3.35 31.61
N ILE A 734 -21.21 2.67 31.22
CA ILE A 734 -22.03 1.85 32.14
C ILE A 734 -21.23 0.66 32.71
N VAL A 735 -20.26 0.13 31.97
CA VAL A 735 -19.40 -1.00 32.37
C VAL A 735 -18.15 -0.54 33.14
N GLY A 736 -17.98 0.78 33.35
CA GLY A 736 -16.85 1.34 34.10
C GLY A 736 -15.54 1.40 33.33
N GLY A 737 -15.57 1.33 31.99
CA GLY A 737 -14.41 1.54 31.13
C GLY A 737 -14.28 2.98 30.65
N ASP A 738 -13.06 3.49 30.56
CA ASP A 738 -12.77 4.75 29.86
C ASP A 738 -12.60 4.45 28.36
N VAL A 739 -13.41 5.09 27.51
CA VAL A 739 -13.35 4.86 26.05
C VAL A 739 -12.48 5.93 25.42
N ASP A 740 -11.38 5.49 24.83
CA ASP A 740 -10.59 6.36 23.96
C ASP A 740 -11.41 6.74 22.71
N THR A 741 -11.93 7.96 22.72
CA THR A 741 -12.68 8.53 21.59
C THR A 741 -11.81 8.78 20.35
N SER A 742 -10.47 8.60 20.43
CA SER A 742 -9.58 8.59 19.28
C SER A 742 -9.82 7.39 18.34
N ALA A 743 -10.35 6.28 18.87
CA ALA A 743 -10.75 5.08 18.11
C ALA A 743 -12.08 5.26 17.33
N MET A 744 -12.73 6.42 17.47
CA MET A 744 -14.07 6.70 16.92
C MET A 744 -14.01 7.48 15.59
N VAL A 745 -13.06 7.09 14.76
CA VAL A 745 -12.86 7.62 13.41
C VAL A 745 -12.90 6.44 12.45
N LEU A 746 -13.54 6.60 11.29
CA LEU A 746 -13.44 5.59 10.23
C LEU A 746 -11.95 5.31 9.97
N PRO A 747 -11.49 4.06 10.11
CA PRO A 747 -10.07 3.76 10.03
C PRO A 747 -9.55 4.10 8.64
N VAL A 748 -8.50 4.90 8.58
CA VAL A 748 -7.79 5.14 7.31
C VAL A 748 -7.13 3.83 6.89
N SER A 749 -7.62 3.22 5.81
CA SER A 749 -6.98 2.00 5.27
C SER A 749 -5.59 2.26 4.67
N GLN A 750 -5.33 3.51 4.24
CA GLN A 750 -4.03 3.96 3.74
C GLN A 750 -3.95 5.49 3.80
N SER A 751 -2.84 6.07 4.29
CA SER A 751 -2.70 7.53 4.30
C SER A 751 -2.48 8.11 2.90
N PHE A 752 -2.79 9.40 2.72
CA PHE A 752 -2.58 10.10 1.46
C PHE A 752 -1.11 10.15 1.06
N GLU A 753 -0.24 10.42 2.04
CA GLU A 753 1.20 10.43 1.90
C GLU A 753 1.73 9.05 1.50
N ASP A 754 1.14 7.97 2.02
CA ASP A 754 1.55 6.62 1.65
C ASP A 754 1.32 6.30 0.17
N LEU A 755 0.24 6.86 -0.37
CA LEU A 755 -0.15 6.65 -1.75
C LEU A 755 0.60 7.58 -2.70
N THR A 756 0.81 8.85 -2.31
CA THR A 756 1.26 9.90 -3.22
C THR A 756 2.69 10.39 -2.99
N ASP A 757 3.27 10.13 -1.81
CA ASP A 757 4.51 10.76 -1.31
C ASP A 757 4.44 12.30 -1.26
N ILE A 758 3.24 12.87 -1.22
CA ILE A 758 2.96 14.30 -1.15
C ILE A 758 2.16 14.57 0.13
N ARG A 759 2.43 15.70 0.79
CA ARG A 759 1.62 16.15 1.91
C ARG A 759 0.23 16.57 1.41
N PRO A 760 -0.87 16.06 2.00
CA PRO A 760 -2.22 16.46 1.62
C PRO A 760 -2.45 17.93 1.98
N ARG A 761 -3.32 18.59 1.21
CA ARG A 761 -3.81 19.92 1.60
C ARG A 761 -4.71 19.76 2.83
N THR A 762 -4.40 20.54 3.86
CA THR A 762 -5.22 20.60 5.06
C THR A 762 -6.48 21.44 4.81
N PHE A 763 -7.53 21.23 5.61
CA PHE A 763 -8.75 22.03 5.48
C PHE A 763 -8.51 23.53 5.79
N ASP A 764 -7.58 23.84 6.70
CA ASP A 764 -7.22 25.23 7.04
C ASP A 764 -6.54 25.93 5.86
N GLU A 765 -5.55 25.28 5.21
CA GLU A 765 -4.89 25.79 3.99
C GLU A 765 -5.91 25.98 2.84
N TRP A 766 -6.81 25.01 2.64
CA TRP A 766 -7.87 25.11 1.65
C TRP A 766 -8.79 26.32 1.92
N ALA A 767 -9.15 26.55 3.19
CA ALA A 767 -10.01 27.64 3.62
C ALA A 767 -9.33 29.02 3.53
N GLU A 768 -8.01 29.10 3.69
CA GLU A 768 -7.27 30.34 3.48
C GLU A 768 -7.31 30.75 2.00
N GLU A 769 -6.97 29.83 1.10
CA GLU A 769 -6.90 30.08 -0.34
C GLU A 769 -8.26 30.40 -0.96
N ASN A 770 -9.32 29.75 -0.47
CA ASN A 770 -10.68 29.93 -0.97
C ASN A 770 -11.50 30.97 -0.19
N SER A 771 -10.89 31.65 0.78
CA SER A 771 -11.51 32.66 1.66
C SER A 771 -12.44 33.60 0.94
N LYS A 772 -11.97 34.27 -0.12
CA LYS A 772 -12.78 35.21 -0.91
C LYS A 772 -14.01 34.57 -1.53
N ARG A 773 -13.90 33.32 -2.01
CA ARG A 773 -14.97 32.64 -2.74
C ARG A 773 -16.09 32.19 -1.81
N TYR A 774 -15.77 31.47 -0.73
CA TYR A 774 -16.82 31.05 0.20
C TYR A 774 -17.33 32.21 1.05
N THR A 775 -16.51 33.23 1.37
CA THR A 775 -17.02 34.39 2.11
C THR A 775 -18.07 35.13 1.30
N GLN A 776 -17.93 35.23 -0.03
CA GLN A 776 -18.99 35.82 -0.86
C GLN A 776 -20.28 34.98 -0.90
N LEU A 777 -20.17 33.67 -0.69
CA LEU A 777 -21.29 32.72 -0.84
C LEU A 777 -22.03 32.45 0.47
N LEU A 778 -21.26 32.29 1.55
CA LEU A 778 -21.73 31.98 2.89
C LEU A 778 -22.00 33.24 3.72
N ALA A 779 -21.66 34.42 3.21
CA ALA A 779 -22.10 35.67 3.78
C ALA A 779 -23.44 36.09 3.17
N ALA A 780 -24.51 35.78 3.88
CA ALA A 780 -25.73 36.56 3.83
C ALA A 780 -25.67 37.65 4.91
N HIS A 781 -26.30 38.80 4.60
CA HIS A 781 -26.38 40.02 5.39
C HIS A 781 -26.71 39.80 6.89
#